data_AF-A0A248K2M4-F1
#
_entry.id   AF-A0A248K2M4-F1
#
_cell.length_a   1.000
_cell.length_b   1.000
_cell.length_c   1.000
_cell.angle_alpha   90.00
_cell.angle_beta   90.00
_cell.angle_gamma   90.00
#
_symmetry.space_group_name_H-M   'P 1'
#
loop_
_entity.id
_entity.type
_entity.pdbx_description
1 polymer ?
#
loop_
_entity_poly.entity_id
_entity_poly.type
_entity_poly.pdbx_seq_one_letter_code
_entity_poly.pdbx_strand_id
1 'polypeptide(L)'
;MFHDQPDIAPAPAKALFAAAEAAMRAIPPAFPLNATVAVNPFLGQTGEDLAQAAARLARVAGVRLTRSRADYAAMIATGEITASDLAAALAACPHPGKPADGTTLTALAHQDQPAPQALPTIADLAARATGTDWPAIIRRCLGLWAAGHFDRGQALWTPAPGSSAFAAWREWAIHDLTPELAGLTGFCRHVANCPDTPGRALLRAAAALDLTADAAETAFHRLLTDLGGWAQHARWLQWQAELADDGEGTLADLLAIRLVWEEALLAHVPAVAPAWAEVLAAHAQPVTPNADLVVDTILQHATEMAYQRELDTVLRGADTATPGDRPLLQAAFCIDVRSEPFRRALESQDTGIGTLGFAGFFGLAVDHRPAASDLREARLPVLLPPRLHSSIPLPPAQDRRRRIAARAARALGRFRQAAVSSFAFVESAGPLYAAKLLRDALGLGRALATDPAPAFTPALSVDVKAATAAQVLKAMSLTQDHARLVLLIGHGATLHNNPHHSAYHCGACGGHPGDVSARLLAGLLNDPETRAGLPAHGIDLPADTLFLAGLHDTVTDRVTLYTDGAGRDHEADIRRARDWLDRTGRQVRQERAARLPGASAASLSARARNWAGIRPEWGLAGCAAFVAAPRAVTASGDLKGRAFLHSYDWREDRDFATLELILTAPVVVASWIGLQYYGSAVAPTLFGGGDKLIHNVTAGIGVVEGNGGMLRTGLPWQAVHDGERLVHAPLRLSVLVEAPQHAIAEVLARHEQVRALFDNGWLTLFALERGRITARWHRGTGWDEAGLARAA
;
A
#
# COMPACT_ATOMS: atom_id res chain seq x y z
N MET A 1 7.56 4.55 24.29
CA MET A 1 7.61 5.61 25.33
C MET A 1 6.69 5.36 26.53
N PHE A 2 5.45 4.89 26.36
CA PHE A 2 4.53 4.63 27.49
C PHE A 2 4.64 3.21 28.10
N HIS A 3 5.39 2.30 27.46
CA HIS A 3 5.58 0.92 27.91
C HIS A 3 6.55 0.76 29.10
N ASP A 4 7.53 1.66 29.27
CA ASP A 4 8.51 1.61 30.36
C ASP A 4 8.18 2.60 31.49
N GLN A 5 6.99 2.49 32.05
CA GLN A 5 6.61 3.29 33.22
C GLN A 5 6.89 2.50 34.51
N PRO A 6 7.54 3.11 35.52
CA PRO A 6 7.66 2.49 36.83
C PRO A 6 6.25 2.23 37.39
N ASP A 7 6.08 1.12 38.11
CA ASP A 7 4.79 0.63 38.64
C ASP A 7 4.06 1.61 39.60
N ILE A 8 4.65 2.79 39.82
CA ILE A 8 4.34 3.82 40.80
C ILE A 8 3.38 4.90 40.25
N ALA A 9 3.07 4.93 38.94
CA ALA A 9 2.13 5.92 38.39
C ALA A 9 0.68 5.74 38.92
N PRO A 10 -0.06 6.82 39.26
CA PRO A 10 -1.46 6.73 39.68
C PRO A 10 -2.35 6.07 38.62
N ALA A 11 -3.37 5.32 39.05
CA ALA A 11 -4.28 4.60 38.15
C ALA A 11 -4.91 5.46 37.03
N PRO A 12 -5.38 6.70 37.30
CA PRO A 12 -5.91 7.58 36.25
C PRO A 12 -4.88 7.95 35.17
N ALA A 13 -3.60 8.15 35.56
CA ALA A 13 -2.53 8.43 34.62
C ALA A 13 -2.21 7.21 33.75
N LYS A 14 -2.17 6.00 34.34
CA LYS A 14 -1.99 4.74 33.61
C LYS A 14 -3.10 4.56 32.54
N ALA A 15 -4.35 4.87 32.89
CA ALA A 15 -5.49 4.77 31.97
C ALA A 15 -5.38 5.76 30.79
N LEU A 16 -4.97 7.01 31.03
CA LEU A 16 -4.76 7.99 29.97
C LEU A 16 -3.63 7.59 29.01
N PHE A 17 -2.53 7.03 29.52
CA PHE A 17 -1.46 6.53 28.65
C PHE A 17 -1.89 5.31 27.84
N ALA A 18 -2.69 4.41 28.41
CA ALA A 18 -3.27 3.29 27.67
C ALA A 18 -4.21 3.77 26.55
N ALA A 19 -5.04 4.77 26.82
CA ALA A 19 -5.90 5.40 25.83
C ALA A 19 -5.10 6.10 24.72
N ALA A 20 -3.99 6.76 25.05
CA ALA A 20 -3.07 7.35 24.07
C ALA A 20 -2.43 6.27 23.20
N GLU A 21 -1.95 5.17 23.78
CA GLU A 21 -1.39 4.03 23.05
C GLU A 21 -2.42 3.41 22.08
N ALA A 22 -3.66 3.20 22.54
CA ALA A 22 -4.74 2.72 21.69
C ALA A 22 -5.04 3.67 20.52
N ALA A 23 -5.11 4.98 20.77
CA ALA A 23 -5.29 6.00 19.74
C ALA A 23 -4.14 6.05 18.73
N MET A 24 -2.89 5.88 19.18
CA MET A 24 -1.71 5.82 18.32
C MET A 24 -1.72 4.57 17.44
N ARG A 25 -2.09 3.40 17.99
CA ARG A 25 -2.22 2.15 17.22
C ARG A 25 -3.39 2.18 16.24
N ALA A 26 -4.38 3.05 16.44
CA ALA A 26 -5.47 3.27 15.51
C ALA A 26 -5.03 3.99 14.22
N ILE A 27 -3.89 4.70 14.24
CA ILE A 27 -3.32 5.37 13.06
C ILE A 27 -2.55 4.36 12.19
N PRO A 28 -2.78 4.30 10.86
CA PRO A 28 -1.97 3.47 9.96
C PRO A 28 -0.60 4.10 9.67
N PRO A 29 0.47 3.31 9.46
CA PRO A 29 1.78 3.85 9.06
C PRO A 29 1.77 4.36 7.61
N ALA A 30 2.51 5.43 7.33
CA ALA A 30 2.77 5.93 5.98
C ALA A 30 4.26 5.90 5.63
N PHE A 31 4.58 5.12 4.59
CA PHE A 31 5.94 4.98 4.08
C PHE A 31 6.34 6.20 3.23
N PRO A 32 7.63 6.60 3.26
CA PRO A 32 8.13 7.77 2.52
C PRO A 32 8.03 7.59 0.99
N LEU A 33 8.11 8.69 0.23
CA LEU A 33 7.92 8.68 -1.24
C LEU A 33 8.98 7.88 -2.01
N ASN A 34 10.17 7.71 -1.46
CA ASN A 34 11.24 6.93 -2.09
C ASN A 34 10.98 5.42 -2.05
N ALA A 35 10.16 4.95 -1.10
CA ALA A 35 9.81 3.54 -0.91
C ALA A 35 8.36 3.42 -0.44
N THR A 36 7.43 4.09 -1.15
CA THR A 36 6.02 4.06 -0.81
C THR A 36 5.48 2.67 -1.05
N VAL A 37 4.86 2.14 -0.01
CA VAL A 37 4.11 0.89 -0.05
C VAL A 37 2.67 1.24 0.28
N ALA A 38 1.73 0.65 -0.46
CA ALA A 38 0.32 0.77 -0.12
C ALA A 38 0.08 0.07 1.22
N VAL A 39 -0.62 0.73 2.14
CA VAL A 39 -0.90 0.23 3.48
C VAL A 39 -2.41 0.12 3.66
N ASN A 40 -2.89 -0.88 4.39
CA ASN A 40 -4.29 -0.90 4.80
C ASN A 40 -4.59 0.35 5.66
N PRO A 41 -5.41 1.32 5.20
CA PRO A 41 -5.71 2.53 5.99
C PRO A 41 -6.51 2.20 7.26
N PHE A 42 -7.09 1.01 7.33
CA PHE A 42 -7.86 0.49 8.46
C PHE A 42 -7.06 -0.49 9.33
N LEU A 43 -5.72 -0.49 9.23
CA LEU A 43 -4.87 -1.44 9.97
C LEU A 43 -5.17 -1.44 11.48
N GLY A 44 -5.37 -0.25 12.05
CA GLY A 44 -5.72 -0.05 13.46
C GLY A 44 -7.17 -0.41 13.82
N GLN A 45 -8.00 -0.76 12.84
CA GLN A 45 -9.40 -1.18 13.00
C GLN A 45 -9.64 -2.61 12.53
N THR A 46 -8.58 -3.40 12.28
CA THR A 46 -8.71 -4.79 11.82
C THR A 46 -9.45 -5.70 12.81
N GLY A 47 -9.47 -5.35 14.10
CA GLY A 47 -10.27 -6.00 15.14
C GLY A 47 -11.76 -5.63 15.13
N GLU A 48 -12.17 -4.65 14.33
CA GLU A 48 -13.53 -4.17 14.18
C GLU A 48 -14.10 -4.60 12.82
N ASP A 49 -15.42 -4.82 12.74
CA ASP A 49 -16.09 -4.95 11.45
C ASP A 49 -16.25 -3.59 10.75
N LEU A 50 -16.66 -3.61 9.48
CA LEU A 50 -16.79 -2.38 8.69
C LEU A 50 -17.77 -1.37 9.30
N ALA A 51 -18.85 -1.82 9.94
CA ALA A 51 -19.86 -0.92 10.51
C ALA A 51 -19.31 -0.21 11.75
N GLN A 52 -18.63 -0.97 12.61
CA GLN A 52 -17.96 -0.46 13.80
C GLN A 52 -16.81 0.51 13.43
N ALA A 53 -15.98 0.15 12.46
CA ALA A 53 -14.92 1.01 11.94
C ALA A 53 -15.50 2.30 11.31
N ALA A 54 -16.63 2.19 10.60
CA ALA A 54 -17.32 3.36 10.02
C ALA A 54 -17.86 4.29 11.11
N ALA A 55 -18.41 3.75 12.20
CA ALA A 55 -18.85 4.56 13.35
C ALA A 55 -17.68 5.29 14.00
N ARG A 56 -16.54 4.60 14.16
CA ARG A 56 -15.31 5.18 14.69
C ARG A 56 -14.80 6.32 13.81
N LEU A 57 -14.60 6.07 12.52
CA LEU A 57 -14.05 7.05 11.59
C LEU A 57 -15.03 8.19 11.25
N ALA A 58 -16.35 7.96 11.34
CA ALA A 58 -17.31 9.05 11.34
C ALA A 58 -17.09 9.98 12.55
N ARG A 59 -16.93 9.41 13.76
CA ARG A 59 -16.69 10.18 14.99
C ARG A 59 -15.38 10.96 14.97
N VAL A 60 -14.27 10.33 14.58
CA VAL A 60 -12.93 10.94 14.71
C VAL A 60 -12.44 11.66 13.46
N ALA A 61 -13.02 11.40 12.29
CA ALA A 61 -12.54 11.95 11.03
C ALA A 61 -13.66 12.57 10.17
N GLY A 62 -14.93 12.29 10.46
CA GLY A 62 -16.04 12.78 9.65
C GLY A 62 -16.05 12.21 8.24
N VAL A 63 -15.63 10.96 8.07
CA VAL A 63 -15.59 10.30 6.75
C VAL A 63 -16.52 9.09 6.69
N ARG A 64 -16.99 8.79 5.48
CA ARG A 64 -17.69 7.54 5.16
C ARG A 64 -16.68 6.47 4.77
N LEU A 65 -16.96 5.22 5.10
CA LEU A 65 -16.15 4.07 4.66
C LEU A 65 -16.82 3.28 3.54
N THR A 66 -17.82 3.86 2.90
CA THR A 66 -18.62 3.26 1.84
C THR A 66 -18.88 4.31 0.76
N ARG A 67 -19.40 3.89 -0.40
CA ARG A 67 -19.84 4.82 -1.43
C ARG A 67 -21.09 5.58 -0.97
N SER A 68 -21.47 6.60 -1.74
CA SER A 68 -22.72 7.31 -1.50
C SER A 68 -23.92 6.40 -1.78
N ARG A 69 -25.06 6.67 -1.13
CA ARG A 69 -26.32 5.95 -1.43
C ARG A 69 -26.77 6.16 -2.88
N ALA A 70 -26.50 7.33 -3.45
CA ALA A 70 -26.74 7.60 -4.87
C ALA A 70 -25.98 6.64 -5.80
N ASP A 71 -24.72 6.30 -5.47
CA ASP A 71 -23.96 5.30 -6.22
C ASP A 71 -24.63 3.92 -6.17
N TYR A 72 -24.99 3.44 -4.98
CA TYR A 72 -25.63 2.14 -4.83
C TYR A 72 -27.00 2.09 -5.52
N ALA A 73 -27.80 3.14 -5.39
CA ALA A 73 -29.07 3.29 -6.09
C ALA A 73 -28.91 3.19 -7.62
N ALA A 74 -27.86 3.80 -8.19
CA ALA A 74 -27.56 3.69 -9.62
C ALA A 74 -27.14 2.26 -10.02
N MET A 75 -26.35 1.58 -9.18
CA MET A 75 -25.94 0.19 -9.41
C MET A 75 -27.12 -0.79 -9.32
N ILE A 76 -28.08 -0.53 -8.41
CA ILE A 76 -29.35 -1.28 -8.32
C ILE A 76 -30.20 -1.03 -9.57
N ALA A 77 -30.36 0.23 -9.99
CA ALA A 77 -31.18 0.60 -11.13
C ALA A 77 -30.65 0.02 -12.46
N THR A 78 -29.33 -0.12 -12.60
CA THR A 78 -28.70 -0.73 -13.78
C THR A 78 -28.64 -2.27 -13.72
N GLY A 79 -29.04 -2.87 -12.59
CA GLY A 79 -29.02 -4.32 -12.38
C GLY A 79 -27.63 -4.90 -12.10
N GLU A 80 -26.61 -4.07 -11.87
CA GLU A 80 -25.29 -4.52 -11.40
C GLU A 80 -25.44 -5.21 -10.03
N ILE A 81 -26.18 -4.56 -9.12
CA ILE A 81 -26.64 -5.15 -7.87
C ILE A 81 -28.05 -5.70 -8.09
N THR A 82 -28.22 -7.00 -7.86
CA THR A 82 -29.49 -7.70 -8.01
C THR A 82 -30.24 -7.81 -6.66
N ALA A 83 -31.54 -8.12 -6.72
CA ALA A 83 -32.32 -8.41 -5.51
C ALA A 83 -31.76 -9.59 -4.70
N SER A 84 -31.15 -10.56 -5.37
CA SER A 84 -30.51 -11.71 -4.72
C SER A 84 -29.29 -11.27 -3.90
N ASP A 85 -28.46 -10.37 -4.43
CA ASP A 85 -27.28 -9.86 -3.71
C ASP A 85 -27.69 -9.06 -2.47
N LEU A 86 -28.73 -8.23 -2.59
CA LEU A 86 -29.28 -7.46 -1.47
C LEU A 86 -29.82 -8.38 -0.38
N ALA A 87 -30.58 -9.41 -0.76
CA ALA A 87 -31.12 -10.39 0.18
C ALA A 87 -29.99 -11.18 0.88
N ALA A 88 -28.98 -11.64 0.13
CA ALA A 88 -27.85 -12.37 0.68
C ALA A 88 -27.01 -11.49 1.64
N ALA A 89 -26.73 -10.23 1.26
CA ALA A 89 -26.00 -9.30 2.11
C ALA A 89 -26.77 -8.96 3.39
N LEU A 90 -28.08 -8.78 3.30
CA LEU A 90 -28.96 -8.54 4.45
C LEU A 90 -29.02 -9.75 5.38
N ALA A 91 -29.10 -10.96 4.83
CA ALA A 91 -29.08 -12.20 5.60
C ALA A 91 -27.74 -12.36 6.34
N ALA A 92 -26.62 -12.06 5.67
CA ALA A 92 -25.28 -12.16 6.24
C ALA A 92 -24.98 -11.10 7.32
N CYS A 93 -25.76 -10.01 7.41
CA CYS A 93 -25.57 -9.00 8.43
C CYS A 93 -26.06 -9.50 9.81
N PRO A 94 -25.21 -9.56 10.84
CA PRO A 94 -25.62 -9.99 12.18
C PRO A 94 -26.20 -8.84 13.03
N HIS A 95 -26.09 -7.59 12.55
CA HIS A 95 -26.44 -6.43 13.38
C HIS A 95 -27.95 -6.37 13.64
N PRO A 96 -28.40 -6.20 14.91
CA PRO A 96 -29.82 -6.21 15.26
C PRO A 96 -30.60 -5.04 14.66
N GLY A 97 -29.92 -3.91 14.39
CA GLY A 97 -30.49 -2.74 13.74
C GLY A 97 -30.53 -2.79 12.21
N LYS A 98 -30.33 -3.96 11.58
CA LYS A 98 -30.44 -4.10 10.12
C LYS A 98 -31.89 -3.93 9.64
N PRO A 99 -32.13 -3.55 8.37
CA PRO A 99 -33.48 -3.48 7.81
C PRO A 99 -34.26 -4.80 7.94
N ALA A 100 -35.59 -4.69 8.04
CA ALA A 100 -36.46 -5.87 8.22
C ALA A 100 -36.46 -6.81 7.01
N ASP A 101 -36.37 -6.25 5.80
CA ASP A 101 -36.41 -7.00 4.54
C ASP A 101 -35.66 -6.26 3.41
N GLY A 102 -35.50 -6.96 2.28
CA GLY A 102 -34.82 -6.42 1.10
C GLY A 102 -35.55 -5.23 0.46
N THR A 103 -36.88 -5.14 0.58
CA THR A 103 -37.66 -4.02 0.05
C THR A 103 -37.34 -2.73 0.81
N THR A 104 -37.26 -2.82 2.14
CA THR A 104 -36.88 -1.72 3.02
C THR A 104 -35.43 -1.29 2.73
N LEU A 105 -34.51 -2.25 2.58
CA LEU A 105 -33.12 -1.97 2.22
C LEU A 105 -33.02 -1.20 0.89
N THR A 106 -33.73 -1.65 -0.14
CA THR A 106 -33.76 -0.96 -1.45
C THR A 106 -34.33 0.45 -1.32
N ALA A 107 -35.42 0.63 -0.56
CA ALA A 107 -35.99 1.96 -0.35
C ALA A 107 -35.00 2.89 0.37
N LEU A 108 -34.28 2.39 1.38
CA LEU A 108 -33.26 3.15 2.10
C LEU A 108 -32.05 3.51 1.22
N ALA A 109 -31.69 2.67 0.25
CA ALA A 109 -30.63 2.95 -0.72
C ALA A 109 -30.93 4.19 -1.60
N HIS A 110 -32.21 4.54 -1.77
CA HIS A 110 -32.62 5.74 -2.51
C HIS A 110 -32.77 6.99 -1.63
N GLN A 111 -32.59 6.87 -0.31
CA GLN A 111 -32.67 8.01 0.60
C GLN A 111 -31.30 8.65 0.76
N ASP A 112 -31.22 9.96 0.51
CA ASP A 112 -29.99 10.69 0.71
C ASP A 112 -29.61 10.76 2.20
N GLN A 113 -28.32 10.90 2.48
CA GLN A 113 -27.79 10.93 3.84
C GLN A 113 -26.77 12.06 3.98
N PRO A 114 -26.82 12.85 5.06
CA PRO A 114 -25.82 13.87 5.31
C PRO A 114 -24.44 13.23 5.46
N ALA A 115 -23.39 13.90 4.96
CA ALA A 115 -22.03 13.46 5.21
C ALA A 115 -21.76 13.42 6.74
N PRO A 116 -21.07 12.38 7.24
CA PRO A 116 -20.68 12.32 8.65
C PRO A 116 -19.82 13.53 9.01
N GLN A 117 -19.90 13.97 10.26
CA GLN A 117 -19.08 15.04 10.80
C GLN A 117 -18.28 14.51 11.99
N ALA A 118 -16.99 14.86 12.02
CA ALA A 118 -16.17 14.55 13.17
C ALA A 118 -16.66 15.31 14.40
N LEU A 119 -16.48 14.73 15.58
CA LEU A 119 -16.63 15.49 16.82
C LEU A 119 -15.64 16.67 16.83
N PRO A 120 -16.09 17.88 17.20
CA PRO A 120 -15.26 19.07 17.12
C PRO A 120 -14.17 19.07 18.19
N THR A 121 -12.97 19.48 17.81
CA THR A 121 -11.88 19.80 18.76
C THR A 121 -12.14 21.14 19.44
N ILE A 122 -11.38 21.50 20.48
CA ILE A 122 -11.40 22.85 21.05
C ILE A 122 -11.00 23.87 20.00
N ALA A 123 -10.06 23.55 19.10
CA ALA A 123 -9.76 24.43 17.96
C ALA A 123 -10.99 24.68 17.06
N ASP A 124 -11.79 23.65 16.78
CA ASP A 124 -13.04 23.79 16.01
C ASP A 124 -14.09 24.63 16.76
N LEU A 125 -14.20 24.46 18.08
CA LEU A 125 -15.13 25.23 18.91
C LEU A 125 -14.70 26.70 19.05
N ALA A 126 -13.41 26.94 19.31
CA ALA A 126 -12.81 28.26 19.38
C ALA A 126 -12.94 29.01 18.05
N ALA A 127 -12.84 28.31 16.92
CA ALA A 127 -13.00 28.91 15.60
C ALA A 127 -14.41 29.45 15.39
N ARG A 128 -15.44 28.69 15.82
CA ARG A 128 -16.84 29.15 15.80
C ARG A 128 -17.07 30.34 16.75
N ALA A 129 -16.42 30.34 17.91
CA ALA A 129 -16.61 31.38 18.92
C ALA A 129 -15.90 32.70 18.57
N THR A 130 -14.76 32.65 17.89
CA THR A 130 -13.89 33.82 17.63
C THR A 130 -13.92 34.28 16.17
N GLY A 131 -14.34 33.43 15.23
CA GLY A 131 -14.23 33.68 13.79
C GLY A 131 -12.84 33.45 13.21
N THR A 132 -11.84 33.12 14.03
CA THR A 132 -10.48 32.80 13.60
C THR A 132 -10.37 31.32 13.25
N ASP A 133 -9.82 30.97 12.08
CA ASP A 133 -9.59 29.58 11.67
C ASP A 133 -8.40 28.95 12.41
N TRP A 134 -8.60 28.64 13.70
CA TRP A 134 -7.59 27.99 14.55
C TRP A 134 -7.11 26.65 13.98
N PRO A 135 -7.97 25.75 13.46
CA PRO A 135 -7.51 24.52 12.82
C PRO A 135 -6.50 24.77 11.69
N ALA A 136 -6.74 25.75 10.82
CA ALA A 136 -5.79 26.09 9.75
C ALA A 136 -4.47 26.66 10.29
N ILE A 137 -4.51 27.49 11.34
CA ILE A 137 -3.32 28.06 11.98
C ILE A 137 -2.46 26.94 12.60
N ILE A 138 -3.07 26.03 13.38
CA ILE A 138 -2.36 24.89 13.99
C ILE A 138 -1.69 24.06 12.89
N ARG A 139 -2.46 23.70 11.85
CA ARG A 139 -1.96 22.89 10.73
C ARG A 139 -0.79 23.55 10.01
N ARG A 140 -0.84 24.87 9.83
CA ARG A 140 0.26 25.64 9.22
C ARG A 140 1.50 25.64 10.10
N CYS A 141 1.38 25.98 11.39
CA CYS A 141 2.52 26.09 12.30
C CYS A 141 3.18 24.73 12.51
N LEU A 142 2.37 23.70 12.81
CA LEU A 142 2.85 22.33 13.00
C LEU A 142 3.41 21.76 11.70
N GLY A 143 2.72 21.92 10.57
CA GLY A 143 3.15 21.40 9.29
C GLY A 143 4.47 22.01 8.81
N LEU A 144 4.68 23.32 9.03
CA LEU A 144 5.94 23.98 8.68
C LEU A 144 7.11 23.46 9.52
N TRP A 145 6.92 23.34 10.84
CA TRP A 145 7.93 22.77 11.72
C TRP A 145 8.21 21.30 11.38
N ALA A 146 7.16 20.48 11.22
CA ALA A 146 7.26 19.06 10.93
C ALA A 146 7.95 18.80 9.59
N ALA A 147 7.71 19.62 8.57
CA ALA A 147 8.40 19.54 7.29
C ALA A 147 9.91 19.73 7.41
N GLY A 148 10.38 20.61 8.31
CA GLY A 148 11.80 20.78 8.59
C GLY A 148 12.38 19.69 9.50
N HIS A 149 11.61 19.23 10.49
CA HIS A 149 12.05 18.21 11.45
C HIS A 149 12.19 16.83 10.81
N PHE A 150 11.21 16.42 10.00
CA PHE A 150 11.19 15.12 9.33
C PHE A 150 11.83 15.12 7.93
N ASP A 151 12.49 16.21 7.53
CA ASP A 151 13.07 16.30 6.20
C ASP A 151 14.09 15.18 5.93
N ARG A 152 13.88 14.42 4.86
CA ARG A 152 14.75 13.31 4.44
C ARG A 152 15.70 13.70 3.32
N GLY A 153 16.15 14.95 3.31
CA GLY A 153 17.19 15.45 2.41
C GLY A 153 16.70 16.34 1.27
N GLN A 154 15.57 17.03 1.43
CA GLN A 154 15.23 18.16 0.58
C GLN A 154 15.98 19.43 1.01
N ALA A 155 16.12 19.63 2.32
CA ALA A 155 16.86 20.75 2.91
C ALA A 155 18.36 20.43 3.03
N LEU A 156 19.17 21.49 3.06
CA LEU A 156 20.63 21.38 3.22
C LEU A 156 21.06 21.22 4.68
N TRP A 157 20.16 21.48 5.63
CA TRP A 157 20.39 21.50 7.06
C TRP A 157 19.13 21.03 7.80
N THR A 158 19.30 20.53 9.02
CA THR A 158 18.21 20.08 9.90
C THR A 158 18.17 20.97 11.14
N PRO A 159 17.00 21.49 11.58
CA PRO A 159 16.96 22.51 12.63
C PRO A 159 17.37 22.07 14.05
N ALA A 160 17.29 20.78 14.37
CA ALA A 160 17.62 20.24 15.69
C ALA A 160 17.97 18.74 15.60
N PRO A 161 19.12 18.36 15.00
CA PRO A 161 19.45 16.97 14.77
C PRO A 161 19.60 16.22 16.11
N GLY A 162 18.97 15.04 16.21
CA GLY A 162 19.03 14.16 17.39
C GLY A 162 18.11 14.55 18.56
N SER A 163 17.36 15.65 18.45
CA SER A 163 16.34 16.00 19.44
C SER A 163 15.04 15.23 19.19
N SER A 164 14.34 14.83 20.26
CA SER A 164 12.96 14.31 20.17
C SER A 164 12.03 15.34 19.52
N ALA A 165 10.98 14.89 18.85
CA ALA A 165 9.99 15.75 18.20
C ALA A 165 9.40 16.78 19.17
N PHE A 166 9.04 16.40 20.39
CA PHE A 166 8.45 17.32 21.38
C PHE A 166 9.43 18.43 21.80
N ALA A 167 10.67 18.08 22.12
CA ALA A 167 11.70 19.05 22.50
C ALA A 167 12.05 20.00 21.35
N ALA A 168 12.22 19.47 20.14
CA ALA A 168 12.52 20.27 18.95
C ALA A 168 11.36 21.22 18.59
N TRP A 169 10.11 20.77 18.76
CA TRP A 169 8.94 21.63 18.57
C TRP A 169 8.86 22.71 19.64
N ARG A 170 9.10 22.39 20.91
CA ARG A 170 9.02 23.38 22.00
C ARG A 170 9.99 24.54 21.76
N GLU A 171 11.22 24.24 21.36
CA GLU A 171 12.23 25.26 21.02
C GLU A 171 11.81 26.13 19.81
N TRP A 172 11.15 25.53 18.81
CA TRP A 172 10.60 26.29 17.69
C TRP A 172 9.43 27.19 18.12
N ALA A 173 8.48 26.62 18.87
CA ALA A 173 7.20 27.23 19.16
C ALA A 173 7.28 28.40 20.16
N ILE A 174 8.32 28.48 21.00
CA ILE A 174 8.57 29.68 21.83
C ILE A 174 9.01 30.91 21.02
N HIS A 175 9.40 30.70 19.76
CA HIS A 175 9.86 31.76 18.85
C HIS A 175 8.91 32.00 17.66
N ASP A 176 7.91 31.15 17.46
CA ASP A 176 6.92 31.30 16.40
C ASP A 176 5.80 32.25 16.85
N LEU A 177 5.86 33.50 16.39
CA LEU A 177 4.85 34.53 16.70
C LEU A 177 3.55 34.37 15.92
N THR A 178 3.45 33.44 14.95
CA THR A 178 2.24 33.22 14.14
C THR A 178 0.96 33.08 14.97
N PRO A 179 0.93 32.33 16.09
CA PRO A 179 -0.29 32.14 16.88
C PRO A 179 -0.69 33.42 17.62
N GLU A 180 0.29 34.15 18.17
CA GLU A 180 0.04 35.42 18.87
C GLU A 180 -0.43 36.51 17.91
N LEU A 181 0.15 36.58 16.70
CA LEU A 181 -0.30 37.47 15.62
C LEU A 181 -1.73 37.17 15.16
N ALA A 182 -2.16 35.90 15.24
CA ALA A 182 -3.53 35.49 14.94
C ALA A 182 -4.51 35.70 16.10
N GLY A 183 -4.03 36.15 17.27
CA GLY A 183 -4.84 36.52 18.43
C GLY A 183 -4.64 35.64 19.67
N LEU A 184 -3.92 34.52 19.59
CA LEU A 184 -3.70 33.58 20.71
C LEU A 184 -2.64 34.13 21.66
N THR A 185 -3.00 35.21 22.37
CA THR A 185 -2.08 36.02 23.15
C THR A 185 -1.39 35.20 24.25
N GLY A 186 -0.06 35.24 24.29
CA GLY A 186 0.74 34.55 25.30
C GLY A 186 1.03 33.07 24.98
N PHE A 187 0.75 32.60 23.77
CA PHE A 187 1.04 31.24 23.33
C PHE A 187 2.52 30.86 23.53
N CYS A 188 3.47 31.72 23.16
CA CYS A 188 4.90 31.39 23.29
C CYS A 188 5.28 31.15 24.77
N ARG A 189 4.71 31.95 25.68
CA ARG A 189 4.88 31.78 27.13
C ARG A 189 4.16 30.52 27.65
N HIS A 190 3.00 30.19 27.11
CA HIS A 190 2.29 28.94 27.44
C HIS A 190 3.15 27.72 27.13
N VAL A 191 3.77 27.71 25.95
CA VAL A 191 4.72 26.67 25.51
C VAL A 191 5.98 26.66 26.37
N ALA A 192 6.56 27.83 26.69
CA ALA A 192 7.75 27.91 27.55
C ALA A 192 7.50 27.36 28.97
N ASN A 193 6.27 27.52 29.49
CA ASN A 193 5.86 26.99 30.79
C ASN A 193 5.38 25.52 30.73
N CYS A 194 5.36 24.91 29.54
CA CYS A 194 4.98 23.51 29.35
C CYS A 194 6.03 22.58 29.99
N PRO A 195 5.62 21.44 30.60
CA PRO A 195 6.57 20.43 31.02
C PRO A 195 7.52 20.04 29.90
N ASP A 196 8.76 19.76 30.25
CA ASP A 196 9.85 19.47 29.31
C ASP A 196 9.75 18.09 28.63
N THR A 197 8.92 17.17 29.17
CA THR A 197 8.68 15.83 28.65
C THR A 197 7.25 15.66 28.12
N PRO A 198 7.04 14.94 27.01
CA PRO A 198 5.71 14.76 26.39
C PRO A 198 4.70 14.07 27.31
N GLY A 199 5.12 13.07 28.11
CA GLY A 199 4.22 12.38 29.05
C GLY A 199 3.66 13.31 30.13
N ARG A 200 4.49 14.20 30.69
CA ARG A 200 4.05 15.22 31.65
C ARG A 200 3.18 16.29 30.99
N ALA A 201 3.51 16.69 29.76
CA ALA A 201 2.71 17.63 28.99
C ALA A 201 1.31 17.06 28.68
N LEU A 202 1.24 15.78 28.28
CA LEU A 202 -0.01 15.06 28.07
C LEU A 202 -0.87 15.04 29.34
N LEU A 203 -0.30 14.68 30.49
CA LEU A 203 -1.06 14.65 31.76
C LEU A 203 -1.55 16.04 32.18
N ARG A 204 -0.72 17.08 32.00
CA ARG A 204 -1.11 18.47 32.30
C ARG A 204 -2.27 18.90 31.41
N ALA A 205 -2.13 18.72 30.09
CA ALA A 205 -3.17 19.08 29.14
C ALA A 205 -4.44 18.26 29.39
N ALA A 206 -4.35 16.95 29.61
CA ALA A 206 -5.50 16.11 29.92
C ALA A 206 -6.27 16.59 31.15
N ALA A 207 -5.56 17.01 32.21
CA ALA A 207 -6.18 17.60 33.39
C ALA A 207 -6.84 18.96 33.09
N ALA A 208 -6.18 19.83 32.33
CA ALA A 208 -6.73 21.14 31.95
C ALA A 208 -7.95 21.03 31.01
N LEU A 209 -8.02 19.96 30.24
CA LEU A 209 -9.09 19.68 29.27
C LEU A 209 -10.20 18.79 29.85
N ASP A 210 -10.15 18.42 31.13
CA ASP A 210 -11.07 17.48 31.79
C ASP A 210 -11.22 16.13 31.06
N LEU A 211 -10.14 15.66 30.41
CA LEU A 211 -10.13 14.39 29.68
C LEU A 211 -10.13 13.20 30.66
N THR A 212 -11.24 12.48 30.70
CA THR A 212 -11.38 11.20 31.43
C THR A 212 -10.86 10.04 30.59
N ALA A 213 -10.56 8.90 31.24
CA ALA A 213 -10.14 7.69 30.54
C ALA A 213 -11.17 7.22 29.49
N ASP A 214 -12.46 7.34 29.79
CA ASP A 214 -13.55 6.89 28.90
C ASP A 214 -13.63 7.72 27.62
N ALA A 215 -13.34 9.02 27.68
CA ALA A 215 -13.35 9.90 26.52
C ALA A 215 -12.00 9.92 25.77
N ALA A 216 -10.90 9.63 26.47
CA ALA A 216 -9.54 9.90 26.01
C ALA A 216 -9.18 9.18 24.71
N GLU A 217 -9.53 7.91 24.54
CA GLU A 217 -9.09 7.13 23.36
C GLU A 217 -9.57 7.78 22.05
N THR A 218 -10.87 8.05 21.94
CA THR A 218 -11.42 8.60 20.69
C THR A 218 -11.13 10.09 20.54
N ALA A 219 -10.95 10.83 21.64
CA ALA A 219 -10.50 12.23 21.59
C ALA A 219 -9.05 12.33 21.10
N PHE A 220 -8.13 11.51 21.62
CA PHE A 220 -6.75 11.44 21.15
C PHE A 220 -6.67 10.97 19.70
N HIS A 221 -7.49 10.00 19.30
CA HIS A 221 -7.55 9.56 17.91
C HIS A 221 -8.00 10.71 16.99
N ARG A 222 -9.05 11.46 17.35
CA ARG A 222 -9.50 12.67 16.62
C ARG A 222 -8.38 13.70 16.44
N LEU A 223 -7.60 13.94 17.49
CA LEU A 223 -6.48 14.88 17.46
C LEU A 223 -5.33 14.39 16.56
N LEU A 224 -5.02 13.10 16.59
CA LEU A 224 -3.99 12.49 15.73
C LEU A 224 -4.41 12.45 14.26
N THR A 225 -5.67 12.13 13.96
CA THR A 225 -6.24 12.17 12.61
C THR A 225 -6.12 13.58 12.01
N ASP A 226 -6.30 14.63 12.82
CA ASP A 226 -6.18 16.04 12.41
C ASP A 226 -4.77 16.42 11.93
N LEU A 227 -3.74 15.69 12.37
CA LEU A 227 -2.35 15.86 11.93
C LEU A 227 -2.09 15.24 10.55
N GLY A 228 -3.03 14.45 10.02
CA GLY A 228 -2.93 13.80 8.72
C GLY A 228 -1.68 12.93 8.57
N GLY A 229 -1.00 13.07 7.44
CA GLY A 229 0.18 12.29 7.08
C GLY A 229 1.35 12.42 8.07
N TRP A 230 1.40 13.46 8.91
CA TRP A 230 2.45 13.58 9.93
C TRP A 230 2.31 12.51 11.02
N ALA A 231 1.09 12.27 11.50
CA ALA A 231 0.82 11.19 12.44
C ALA A 231 1.09 9.81 11.81
N GLN A 232 0.72 9.63 10.54
CA GLN A 232 1.00 8.37 9.83
C GLN A 232 2.49 8.13 9.60
N HIS A 233 3.27 9.19 9.33
CA HIS A 233 4.72 9.08 9.22
C HIS A 233 5.37 8.73 10.55
N ALA A 234 4.94 9.39 11.64
CA ALA A 234 5.40 9.05 12.99
C ALA A 234 5.02 7.60 13.38
N ARG A 235 3.84 7.13 12.96
CA ARG A 235 3.45 5.71 13.11
C ARG A 235 4.37 4.77 12.32
N TRP A 236 4.82 5.18 11.12
CA TRP A 236 5.80 4.41 10.33
C TRP A 236 7.16 4.31 11.04
N LEU A 237 7.66 5.41 11.64
CA LEU A 237 8.87 5.36 12.47
C LEU A 237 8.71 4.35 13.61
N GLN A 238 7.57 4.43 14.32
CA GLN A 238 7.25 3.47 15.38
C GLN A 238 7.19 2.04 14.87
N TRP A 239 6.58 1.80 13.70
CA TRP A 239 6.51 0.47 13.08
C TRP A 239 7.90 -0.09 12.75
N GLN A 240 8.81 0.73 12.24
CA GLN A 240 10.18 0.31 11.96
C GLN A 240 10.94 -0.05 13.23
N ALA A 241 10.76 0.72 14.30
CA ALA A 241 11.35 0.43 15.61
C ALA A 241 10.78 -0.87 16.20
N GLU A 242 9.46 -1.09 16.11
CA GLU A 242 8.80 -2.34 16.52
C GLU A 242 9.38 -3.57 15.80
N LEU A 243 9.67 -3.47 14.50
CA LEU A 243 10.32 -4.53 13.74
C LEU A 243 11.79 -4.78 14.12
N ALA A 244 12.46 -3.77 14.69
CA ALA A 244 13.85 -3.83 15.13
C ALA A 244 13.99 -4.12 16.63
N ASP A 245 12.89 -4.36 17.34
CA ASP A 245 12.83 -4.48 18.82
C ASP A 245 13.42 -3.25 19.55
N ASP A 246 13.14 -2.06 19.00
CA ASP A 246 13.59 -0.76 19.51
C ASP A 246 12.39 0.14 19.91
N GLY A 247 12.65 1.17 20.70
CA GLY A 247 11.66 2.13 21.19
C GLY A 247 11.62 3.42 20.37
N GLU A 248 10.45 3.82 19.90
CA GLU A 248 10.24 5.08 19.21
C GLU A 248 9.07 5.87 19.84
N GLY A 249 9.27 7.17 20.07
CA GLY A 249 8.35 8.05 20.83
C GLY A 249 7.70 9.15 19.99
N THR A 250 8.08 9.30 18.72
CA THR A 250 7.68 10.43 17.87
C THR A 250 6.17 10.65 17.78
N LEU A 251 5.36 9.58 17.71
CA LEU A 251 3.90 9.74 17.60
C LEU A 251 3.28 10.25 18.92
N ALA A 252 3.81 9.82 20.06
CA ALA A 252 3.42 10.33 21.37
C ALA A 252 3.81 11.81 21.54
N ASP A 253 4.97 12.19 21.02
CA ASP A 253 5.42 13.59 20.97
C ASP A 253 4.44 14.45 20.18
N LEU A 254 4.02 14.01 18.98
CA LEU A 254 3.04 14.74 18.16
C LEU A 254 1.68 14.89 18.85
N LEU A 255 1.21 13.86 19.56
CA LEU A 255 -0.01 13.95 20.37
C LEU A 255 0.14 14.99 21.49
N ALA A 256 1.26 14.96 22.22
CA ALA A 256 1.54 15.94 23.27
C ALA A 256 1.59 17.37 22.73
N ILE A 257 2.24 17.59 21.57
CA ILE A 257 2.23 18.88 20.86
C ILE A 257 0.79 19.32 20.58
N ARG A 258 -0.02 18.45 19.99
CA ARG A 258 -1.41 18.75 19.62
C ARG A 258 -2.28 19.07 20.84
N LEU A 259 -2.03 18.43 21.97
CA LEU A 259 -2.73 18.70 23.24
C LEU A 259 -2.35 20.04 23.87
N VAL A 260 -1.08 20.47 23.76
CA VAL A 260 -0.65 21.80 24.25
C VAL A 260 -1.39 22.93 23.51
N TRP A 261 -1.67 22.74 22.22
CA TRP A 261 -2.50 23.66 21.44
C TRP A 261 -3.95 23.74 21.93
N GLU A 262 -4.58 22.59 22.19
CA GLU A 262 -5.96 22.55 22.72
C GLU A 262 -6.04 23.23 24.09
N GLU A 263 -5.08 22.96 24.96
CA GLU A 263 -4.97 23.57 26.29
C GLU A 263 -4.84 25.10 26.20
N ALA A 264 -3.96 25.60 25.31
CA ALA A 264 -3.78 27.03 25.09
C ALA A 264 -5.06 27.70 24.57
N LEU A 265 -5.79 27.04 23.66
CA LEU A 265 -7.03 27.56 23.10
C LEU A 265 -8.17 27.58 24.12
N LEU A 266 -8.28 26.57 24.97
CA LEU A 266 -9.26 26.57 26.05
C LEU A 266 -9.00 27.71 27.04
N ALA A 267 -7.73 27.94 27.39
CA ALA A 267 -7.34 29.06 28.25
C ALA A 267 -7.62 30.42 27.60
N HIS A 268 -7.49 30.53 26.28
CA HIS A 268 -7.75 31.75 25.52
C HIS A 268 -9.24 32.03 25.33
N VAL A 269 -10.05 31.00 25.14
CA VAL A 269 -11.50 31.10 24.91
C VAL A 269 -12.29 30.24 25.92
N PRO A 270 -12.29 30.57 27.23
CA PRO A 270 -12.94 29.72 28.25
C PRO A 270 -14.44 29.49 28.02
N ALA A 271 -15.10 30.38 27.26
CA ALA A 271 -16.51 30.27 26.90
C ALA A 271 -16.86 28.98 26.11
N VAL A 272 -15.87 28.29 25.51
CA VAL A 272 -16.10 27.02 24.81
C VAL A 272 -16.19 25.80 25.74
N ALA A 273 -15.84 25.95 27.03
CA ALA A 273 -15.79 24.83 27.98
C ALA A 273 -17.11 24.04 28.10
N PRO A 274 -18.32 24.66 28.14
CA PRO A 274 -19.57 23.89 28.17
C PRO A 274 -19.78 23.03 26.91
N ALA A 275 -19.51 23.60 25.72
CA ALA A 275 -19.60 22.86 24.47
C ALA A 275 -18.54 21.73 24.40
N TRP A 276 -17.35 21.96 24.94
CA TRP A 276 -16.33 20.92 25.06
C TRP A 276 -16.76 19.78 25.99
N ALA A 277 -17.42 20.08 27.10
CA ALA A 277 -17.96 19.05 28.00
C ALA A 277 -19.00 18.15 27.29
N GLU A 278 -19.85 18.71 26.42
CA GLU A 278 -20.76 17.92 25.58
C GLU A 278 -20.01 17.00 24.61
N VAL A 279 -18.92 17.50 24.01
CA VAL A 279 -18.06 16.71 23.13
C VAL A 279 -17.38 15.57 23.88
N LEU A 280 -16.86 15.83 25.08
CA LEU A 280 -16.27 14.81 25.95
C LEU A 280 -17.29 13.72 26.31
N ALA A 281 -18.52 14.12 26.65
CA ALA A 281 -19.60 13.19 26.92
C ALA A 281 -19.90 12.29 25.71
N ALA A 282 -19.83 12.84 24.49
CA ALA A 282 -19.98 12.08 23.25
C ALA A 282 -18.79 11.13 22.97
N HIS A 283 -17.56 11.56 23.28
CA HIS A 283 -16.38 10.69 23.20
C HIS A 283 -16.41 9.53 24.21
N ALA A 284 -16.95 9.77 25.41
CA ALA A 284 -17.11 8.76 26.46
C ALA A 284 -18.20 7.72 26.15
N GLN A 285 -19.11 8.00 25.21
CA GLN A 285 -20.06 6.99 24.76
C GLN A 285 -19.33 5.87 24.00
N PRO A 286 -19.75 4.61 24.14
CA PRO A 286 -19.26 3.53 23.29
C PRO A 286 -19.36 3.91 21.81
N VAL A 287 -18.37 3.50 21.02
CA VAL A 287 -18.49 3.59 19.56
C VAL A 287 -19.47 2.52 19.14
N THR A 288 -20.60 2.90 18.54
CA THR A 288 -21.61 1.96 18.05
C THR A 288 -22.15 2.45 16.71
N PRO A 289 -22.30 1.57 15.70
CA PRO A 289 -22.91 1.95 14.43
C PRO A 289 -24.38 2.29 14.60
N ASN A 290 -24.80 3.39 13.97
CA ASN A 290 -26.21 3.73 13.84
C ASN A 290 -26.85 2.94 12.68
N ALA A 291 -28.18 2.99 12.58
CA ALA A 291 -28.93 2.26 11.55
C ALA A 291 -28.49 2.61 10.12
N ASP A 292 -28.16 3.87 9.84
CA ASP A 292 -27.74 4.31 8.51
C ASP A 292 -26.38 3.74 8.10
N LEU A 293 -25.42 3.69 9.03
CA LEU A 293 -24.12 3.05 8.79
C LEU A 293 -24.30 1.55 8.54
N VAL A 294 -25.19 0.89 9.29
CA VAL A 294 -25.51 -0.53 9.08
C VAL A 294 -26.05 -0.75 7.67
N VAL A 295 -27.01 0.06 7.23
CA VAL A 295 -27.54 0.03 5.84
C VAL A 295 -26.42 0.20 4.82
N ASP A 296 -25.58 1.22 4.97
CA ASP A 296 -24.50 1.52 4.02
C ASP A 296 -23.51 0.35 3.90
N THR A 297 -23.18 -0.33 5.01
CA THR A 297 -22.32 -1.53 4.98
C THR A 297 -22.98 -2.75 4.35
N ILE A 298 -24.30 -2.90 4.47
CA ILE A 298 -25.05 -3.97 3.79
C ILE A 298 -25.05 -3.72 2.27
N LEU A 299 -25.25 -2.47 1.83
CA LEU A 299 -25.19 -2.10 0.40
C LEU A 299 -23.78 -2.30 -0.17
N GLN A 300 -22.74 -1.97 0.61
CA GLN A 300 -21.36 -2.27 0.25
C GLN A 300 -21.13 -3.78 0.08
N HIS A 301 -21.63 -4.59 1.01
CA HIS A 301 -21.51 -6.05 0.92
C HIS A 301 -22.29 -6.64 -0.27
N ALA A 302 -23.47 -6.11 -0.58
CA ALA A 302 -24.23 -6.50 -1.77
C ALA A 302 -23.45 -6.21 -3.07
N THR A 303 -22.73 -5.09 -3.11
CA THR A 303 -21.84 -4.75 -4.24
C THR A 303 -20.71 -5.77 -4.41
N GLU A 304 -20.14 -6.24 -3.30
CA GLU A 304 -19.09 -7.26 -3.33
C GLU A 304 -19.64 -8.63 -3.73
N MET A 305 -20.85 -8.99 -3.26
CA MET A 305 -21.55 -10.21 -3.69
C MET A 305 -21.87 -10.20 -5.18
N ALA A 306 -22.26 -9.05 -5.75
CA ALA A 306 -22.46 -8.91 -7.18
C ALA A 306 -21.18 -9.20 -7.98
N TYR A 307 -20.04 -8.68 -7.53
CA TYR A 307 -18.75 -9.01 -8.13
C TYR A 307 -18.37 -10.49 -7.96
N GLN A 308 -18.61 -11.06 -6.78
CA GLN A 308 -18.33 -12.48 -6.50
C GLN A 308 -19.16 -13.41 -7.39
N ARG A 309 -20.43 -13.07 -7.67
CA ARG A 309 -21.26 -13.78 -8.65
C ARG A 309 -20.63 -13.74 -10.04
N GLU A 310 -20.18 -12.58 -10.52
CA GLU A 310 -19.48 -12.50 -11.81
C GLU A 310 -18.23 -13.37 -11.82
N LEU A 311 -17.44 -13.34 -10.74
CA LEU A 311 -16.22 -14.12 -10.63
C LEU A 311 -16.49 -15.64 -10.71
N ASP A 312 -17.56 -16.12 -10.07
CA ASP A 312 -17.99 -17.53 -10.15
C ASP A 312 -18.32 -17.95 -11.58
N THR A 313 -18.94 -17.07 -12.39
CA THR A 313 -19.22 -17.37 -13.81
C THR A 313 -17.97 -17.47 -14.70
N VAL A 314 -16.89 -16.80 -14.30
CA VAL A 314 -15.61 -16.80 -15.01
C VAL A 314 -14.78 -18.03 -14.61
N LEU A 315 -14.86 -18.46 -13.35
CA LEU A 315 -14.15 -19.63 -12.82
C LEU A 315 -14.97 -20.92 -13.02
N ARG A 316 -15.09 -21.36 -14.28
CA ARG A 316 -15.92 -22.53 -14.67
C ARG A 316 -15.39 -23.89 -14.19
N GLY A 317 -14.28 -23.90 -13.46
CA GLY A 317 -13.50 -25.07 -13.10
C GLY A 317 -12.42 -25.39 -14.13
N ALA A 318 -11.42 -26.14 -13.69
CA ALA A 318 -10.37 -26.66 -14.54
C ALA A 318 -10.62 -28.14 -14.82
N ASP A 319 -10.74 -28.52 -16.10
CA ASP A 319 -10.53 -29.90 -16.48
C ASP A 319 -9.05 -30.23 -16.24
N THR A 320 -8.76 -31.44 -15.73
CA THR A 320 -7.39 -31.89 -15.50
C THR A 320 -6.61 -31.75 -16.81
N ALA A 321 -5.63 -30.85 -16.84
CA ALA A 321 -4.75 -30.70 -17.98
C ALA A 321 -4.08 -32.05 -18.26
N THR A 322 -4.23 -32.54 -19.49
CA THR A 322 -3.50 -33.72 -19.95
C THR A 322 -2.00 -33.39 -19.92
N PRO A 323 -1.12 -34.27 -19.41
CA PRO A 323 0.32 -34.05 -19.49
C PRO A 323 0.71 -33.82 -20.95
N GLY A 324 1.17 -32.60 -21.25
CA GLY A 324 1.61 -32.22 -22.57
C GLY A 324 3.10 -32.51 -22.76
N ASP A 325 3.59 -32.28 -23.98
CA ASP A 325 5.02 -32.23 -24.23
C ASP A 325 5.69 -31.13 -23.39
N ARG A 326 6.98 -31.29 -23.11
CA ARG A 326 7.80 -30.31 -22.37
C ARG A 326 7.56 -28.89 -22.95
N PRO A 327 7.21 -27.88 -22.13
CA PRO A 327 6.92 -26.55 -22.63
C PRO A 327 8.13 -25.92 -23.34
N LEU A 328 7.87 -25.11 -24.37
CA LEU A 328 8.89 -24.33 -25.07
C LEU A 328 9.37 -23.16 -24.21
N LEU A 329 8.43 -22.54 -23.48
CA LEU A 329 8.68 -21.40 -22.61
C LEU A 329 7.83 -21.53 -21.36
N GLN A 330 8.45 -21.39 -20.19
CA GLN A 330 7.74 -21.10 -18.95
C GLN A 330 8.08 -19.68 -18.50
N ALA A 331 7.11 -18.94 -17.99
CA ALA A 331 7.34 -17.59 -17.48
C ALA A 331 6.64 -17.37 -16.13
N ALA A 332 7.42 -17.27 -15.07
CA ALA A 332 6.94 -16.90 -13.74
C ALA A 332 6.91 -15.36 -13.61
N PHE A 333 5.72 -14.79 -13.59
CA PHE A 333 5.49 -13.36 -13.42
C PHE A 333 5.21 -13.00 -11.96
N CYS A 334 5.47 -11.73 -11.61
CA CYS A 334 4.88 -11.14 -10.40
C CYS A 334 3.35 -11.35 -10.39
N ILE A 335 2.77 -11.68 -9.23
CA ILE A 335 1.31 -11.82 -9.03
C ILE A 335 0.49 -10.55 -9.26
N ASP A 336 1.13 -9.39 -9.49
CA ASP A 336 0.47 -8.10 -9.66
C ASP A 336 -0.63 -8.13 -10.73
N VAL A 337 -1.78 -7.51 -10.45
CA VAL A 337 -2.96 -7.51 -11.33
C VAL A 337 -2.70 -6.93 -12.72
N ARG A 338 -1.71 -6.04 -12.85
CA ARG A 338 -1.29 -5.47 -14.14
C ARG A 338 -0.50 -6.45 -15.00
N SER A 339 0.01 -7.53 -14.42
CA SER A 339 0.67 -8.61 -15.15
C SER A 339 -0.31 -9.70 -15.60
N GLU A 340 -1.54 -9.75 -15.07
CA GLU A 340 -2.54 -10.74 -15.48
C GLU A 340 -2.89 -10.67 -16.98
N PRO A 341 -3.24 -9.49 -17.57
CA PRO A 341 -3.53 -9.41 -18.99
C PRO A 341 -2.34 -9.80 -19.86
N PHE A 342 -1.12 -9.49 -19.41
CA PHE A 342 0.12 -9.84 -20.11
C PHE A 342 0.35 -11.34 -20.15
N ARG A 343 0.10 -12.05 -19.04
CA ARG A 343 0.22 -13.51 -18.97
C ARG A 343 -0.74 -14.20 -19.92
N ARG A 344 -2.01 -13.81 -19.89
CA ARG A 344 -3.04 -14.34 -20.80
C ARG A 344 -2.67 -14.11 -22.27
N ALA A 345 -2.28 -12.88 -22.62
CA ALA A 345 -1.89 -12.53 -23.98
C ALA A 345 -0.58 -13.21 -24.43
N LEU A 346 0.30 -13.57 -23.50
CA LEU A 346 1.53 -14.32 -23.81
C LEU A 346 1.21 -15.79 -24.14
N GLU A 347 0.35 -16.43 -23.34
CA GLU A 347 -0.09 -17.81 -23.59
C GLU A 347 -0.87 -17.95 -24.90
N SER A 348 -1.54 -16.88 -25.36
CA SER A 348 -2.20 -16.89 -26.68
C SER A 348 -1.24 -16.80 -27.86
N GLN A 349 0.07 -16.60 -27.65
CA GLN A 349 1.03 -16.49 -28.75
C GLN A 349 1.46 -17.86 -29.31
N ASP A 350 1.46 -18.91 -28.49
CA ASP A 350 1.91 -20.27 -28.83
C ASP A 350 1.46 -21.26 -27.73
N THR A 351 0.98 -22.45 -28.10
CA THR A 351 0.48 -23.45 -27.14
C THR A 351 1.58 -24.06 -26.27
N GLY A 352 2.86 -23.92 -26.67
CA GLY A 352 4.01 -24.35 -25.88
C GLY A 352 4.42 -23.36 -24.78
N ILE A 353 3.65 -22.29 -24.53
CA ILE A 353 3.95 -21.30 -23.49
C ILE A 353 3.08 -21.54 -22.26
N GLY A 354 3.71 -21.69 -21.10
CA GLY A 354 3.03 -21.71 -19.80
C GLY A 354 3.44 -20.53 -18.92
N THR A 355 2.48 -19.92 -18.20
CA THR A 355 2.81 -18.88 -17.20
C THR A 355 2.50 -19.31 -15.78
N LEU A 356 3.31 -18.84 -14.85
CA LEU A 356 3.10 -18.96 -13.42
C LEU A 356 3.02 -17.57 -12.79
N GLY A 357 2.41 -17.50 -11.62
CA GLY A 357 2.38 -16.29 -10.82
C GLY A 357 3.02 -16.50 -9.47
N PHE A 358 3.94 -15.63 -9.08
CA PHE A 358 4.58 -15.68 -7.78
C PHE A 358 4.92 -14.27 -7.29
N ALA A 359 5.11 -14.08 -5.98
CA ALA A 359 5.40 -12.74 -5.44
C ALA A 359 6.71 -12.20 -6.04
N GLY A 360 6.74 -10.91 -6.42
CA GLY A 360 7.83 -10.32 -7.23
C GLY A 360 9.23 -10.31 -6.58
N PHE A 361 9.33 -10.56 -5.28
CA PHE A 361 10.61 -10.75 -4.58
C PHE A 361 11.16 -12.18 -4.71
N PHE A 362 10.40 -13.09 -5.34
CA PHE A 362 10.77 -14.48 -5.64
C PHE A 362 11.26 -15.28 -4.43
N GLY A 363 10.71 -15.02 -3.24
CA GLY A 363 11.10 -15.72 -2.00
C GLY A 363 12.44 -15.24 -1.44
N LEU A 364 13.13 -14.32 -2.12
CA LEU A 364 14.42 -13.78 -1.70
C LEU A 364 14.22 -12.49 -0.89
N ALA A 365 14.10 -12.64 0.43
CA ALA A 365 13.99 -11.51 1.36
C ALA A 365 15.34 -10.75 1.48
N VAL A 366 15.64 -9.89 0.49
CA VAL A 366 16.96 -9.30 0.28
C VAL A 366 17.03 -7.84 0.69
N ASP A 367 18.01 -7.52 1.51
CA ASP A 367 18.52 -6.16 1.69
C ASP A 367 19.60 -5.87 0.62
N HIS A 368 19.30 -4.94 -0.29
CA HIS A 368 20.13 -4.67 -1.47
C HIS A 368 20.90 -3.37 -1.33
N ARG A 369 22.20 -3.40 -1.64
CA ARG A 369 23.03 -2.20 -1.78
C ARG A 369 23.27 -1.87 -3.26
N PRO A 370 22.68 -0.78 -3.78
CA PRO A 370 22.89 -0.36 -5.15
C PRO A 370 24.35 -0.01 -5.47
N ALA A 371 24.67 0.01 -6.76
CA ALA A 371 25.96 0.44 -7.27
C ALA A 371 26.32 1.86 -6.79
N ALA A 372 27.55 2.04 -6.29
CA ALA A 372 28.05 3.35 -5.87
C ALA A 372 27.17 4.07 -4.81
N SER A 373 26.44 3.30 -4.01
CA SER A 373 25.58 3.79 -2.93
C SER A 373 26.00 3.20 -1.58
N ASP A 374 25.80 3.99 -0.52
CA ASP A 374 25.89 3.53 0.87
C ASP A 374 24.52 3.25 1.48
N LEU A 375 23.45 3.60 0.74
CA LEU A 375 22.08 3.30 1.12
C LEU A 375 21.78 1.83 0.82
N ARG A 376 20.89 1.29 1.64
CA ARG A 376 20.36 -0.06 1.54
C ARG A 376 18.87 0.01 1.24
N GLU A 377 18.41 -0.89 0.39
CA GLU A 377 17.04 -1.00 -0.09
C GLU A 377 16.49 -2.36 0.35
N ALA A 378 15.49 -2.34 1.24
CA ALA A 378 14.74 -3.53 1.60
C ALA A 378 13.84 -3.96 0.42
N ARG A 379 14.33 -4.89 -0.41
CA ARG A 379 13.63 -5.43 -1.58
C ARG A 379 12.83 -6.68 -1.22
N LEU A 380 11.94 -6.53 -0.26
CA LEU A 380 11.10 -7.60 0.31
C LEU A 380 9.77 -7.03 0.83
N PRO A 381 8.78 -7.88 1.17
CA PRO A 381 7.56 -7.41 1.81
C PRO A 381 7.90 -6.71 3.13
N VAL A 382 7.34 -5.52 3.36
CA VAL A 382 7.64 -4.68 4.55
C VAL A 382 7.25 -5.29 5.89
N LEU A 383 6.52 -6.41 5.86
CA LEU A 383 6.11 -7.20 7.01
C LEU A 383 7.19 -8.21 7.45
N LEU A 384 8.22 -8.42 6.63
CA LEU A 384 9.27 -9.40 6.86
C LEU A 384 10.59 -8.70 7.17
N PRO A 385 11.44 -9.28 8.04
CA PRO A 385 12.83 -8.85 8.16
C PRO A 385 13.68 -9.41 7.00
N PRO A 386 14.73 -8.70 6.57
CA PRO A 386 15.66 -9.20 5.57
C PRO A 386 16.43 -10.42 6.09
N ARG A 387 16.61 -11.44 5.24
CA ARG A 387 17.38 -12.66 5.55
C ARG A 387 18.62 -12.81 4.69
N LEU A 388 18.62 -12.16 3.53
CA LEU A 388 19.70 -12.19 2.55
C LEU A 388 20.19 -10.78 2.29
N HIS A 389 21.44 -10.67 1.86
CA HIS A 389 22.06 -9.40 1.52
C HIS A 389 22.63 -9.49 0.12
N SER A 390 22.55 -8.40 -0.65
CA SER A 390 23.14 -8.34 -1.97
C SER A 390 23.74 -6.98 -2.26
N SER A 391 24.64 -6.93 -3.23
CA SER A 391 25.16 -5.68 -3.75
C SER A 391 25.44 -5.78 -5.24
N ILE A 392 25.56 -4.63 -5.91
CA ILE A 392 26.09 -4.60 -7.28
C ILE A 392 27.63 -4.58 -7.20
N PRO A 393 28.31 -5.66 -7.63
CA PRO A 393 29.76 -5.70 -7.62
C PRO A 393 30.30 -4.74 -8.69
N LEU A 394 31.09 -3.75 -8.27
CA LEU A 394 31.81 -2.84 -9.16
C LEU A 394 33.31 -2.87 -8.87
N PRO A 395 34.17 -2.84 -9.90
CA PRO A 395 35.59 -2.59 -9.71
C PRO A 395 35.82 -1.28 -8.92
N PRO A 396 36.76 -1.22 -7.96
CA PRO A 396 36.94 -0.05 -7.09
C PRO A 396 37.10 1.28 -7.83
N ALA A 397 37.81 1.27 -8.96
CA ALA A 397 38.00 2.46 -9.79
C ALA A 397 36.67 2.96 -10.43
N GLN A 398 35.82 2.03 -10.87
CA GLN A 398 34.52 2.35 -11.46
C GLN A 398 33.54 2.84 -10.39
N ASP A 399 33.50 2.18 -9.24
CA ASP A 399 32.71 2.60 -8.08
C ASP A 399 33.08 4.04 -7.66
N ARG A 400 34.38 4.31 -7.47
CA ARG A 400 34.89 5.66 -7.14
C ARG A 400 34.48 6.69 -8.19
N ARG A 401 34.61 6.38 -9.48
CA ARG A 401 34.23 7.30 -10.57
C ARG A 401 32.73 7.61 -10.55
N ARG A 402 31.87 6.60 -10.36
CA ARG A 402 30.42 6.78 -10.24
C ARG A 402 30.05 7.62 -9.02
N ARG A 403 30.67 7.35 -7.86
CA ARG A 403 30.48 8.14 -6.63
C ARG A 403 30.87 9.61 -6.80
N ILE A 404 32.01 9.88 -7.46
CA ILE A 404 32.44 11.25 -7.76
C ILE A 404 31.44 11.95 -8.68
N ALA A 405 31.00 11.30 -9.76
CA ALA A 405 30.00 11.85 -10.68
C ALA A 405 28.67 12.14 -9.96
N ALA A 406 28.20 11.23 -9.12
CA ALA A 406 26.99 11.42 -8.33
C ALA A 406 27.13 12.55 -7.30
N ARG A 407 28.29 12.66 -6.63
CA ARG A 407 28.59 13.79 -5.72
C ARG A 407 28.64 15.12 -6.45
N ALA A 408 29.22 15.18 -7.64
CA ALA A 408 29.26 16.38 -8.47
C ALA A 408 27.86 16.81 -8.92
N ALA A 409 27.03 15.85 -9.37
CA ALA A 409 25.64 16.11 -9.71
C ALA A 409 24.84 16.64 -8.51
N ARG A 410 25.01 16.04 -7.32
CA ARG A 410 24.41 16.54 -6.08
C ARG A 410 24.91 17.94 -5.70
N ALA A 411 26.21 18.20 -5.81
CA ALA A 411 26.78 19.51 -5.52
C ALA A 411 26.20 20.60 -6.44
N LEU A 412 26.06 20.31 -7.74
CA LEU A 412 25.40 21.20 -8.68
C LEU A 412 23.91 21.39 -8.34
N GLY A 413 23.22 20.31 -7.95
CA GLY A 413 21.84 20.39 -7.45
C GLY A 413 21.71 21.32 -6.24
N ARG A 414 22.57 21.14 -5.24
CA ARG A 414 22.60 22.00 -4.04
C ARG A 414 22.90 23.46 -4.38
N PHE A 415 23.82 23.71 -5.30
CA PHE A 415 24.10 25.07 -5.79
C PHE A 415 22.85 25.70 -6.45
N ARG A 416 22.08 24.94 -7.21
CA ARG A 416 20.84 25.44 -7.83
C ARG A 416 19.73 25.73 -6.81
N GLN A 417 19.73 25.03 -5.67
CA GLN A 417 18.70 25.13 -4.64
C GLN A 417 19.07 26.11 -3.51
N ALA A 418 20.35 26.50 -3.40
CA ALA A 418 20.79 27.43 -2.38
C ALA A 418 20.19 28.83 -2.61
N ALA A 419 19.74 29.47 -1.52
CA ALA A 419 19.00 30.73 -1.56
C ALA A 419 19.73 31.87 -2.29
N VAL A 420 21.06 31.90 -2.23
CA VAL A 420 21.89 32.96 -2.84
C VAL A 420 22.11 32.74 -4.34
N SER A 421 22.08 31.49 -4.81
CA SER A 421 22.45 31.15 -6.20
C SER A 421 21.29 30.67 -7.06
N SER A 422 20.12 30.37 -6.48
CA SER A 422 18.95 29.87 -7.22
C SER A 422 18.48 30.84 -8.32
N PHE A 423 18.27 32.11 -7.99
CA PHE A 423 17.82 33.12 -8.95
C PHE A 423 18.86 33.37 -10.05
N ALA A 424 20.12 33.64 -9.68
CA ALA A 424 21.21 33.86 -10.63
C ALA A 424 21.43 32.65 -11.54
N PHE A 425 21.26 31.42 -11.02
CA PHE A 425 21.35 30.20 -11.81
C PHE A 425 20.22 30.11 -12.84
N VAL A 426 18.97 30.41 -12.45
CA VAL A 426 17.83 30.40 -13.37
C VAL A 426 18.01 31.44 -14.47
N GLU A 427 18.44 32.66 -14.14
CA GLU A 427 18.69 33.72 -15.12
C GLU A 427 19.80 33.36 -16.11
N SER A 428 20.92 32.81 -15.60
CA SER A 428 22.11 32.56 -16.43
C SER A 428 22.03 31.25 -17.23
N ALA A 429 21.48 30.19 -16.65
CA ALA A 429 21.45 28.84 -17.24
C ALA A 429 20.06 28.41 -17.71
N GLY A 430 19.00 29.16 -17.41
CA GLY A 430 17.63 28.87 -17.82
C GLY A 430 17.44 28.65 -19.31
N PRO A 431 17.99 29.50 -20.21
CA PRO A 431 17.89 29.29 -21.66
C PRO A 431 18.46 27.93 -22.13
N LEU A 432 19.52 27.43 -21.49
CA LEU A 432 20.10 26.11 -21.82
C LEU A 432 19.15 24.95 -21.48
N TYR A 433 18.21 25.16 -20.55
CA TYR A 433 17.17 24.18 -20.24
C TYR A 433 16.11 24.06 -21.33
N ALA A 434 15.89 25.07 -22.19
CA ALA A 434 14.89 25.01 -23.25
C ALA A 434 15.15 23.82 -24.20
N ALA A 435 16.41 23.62 -24.60
CA ALA A 435 16.81 22.47 -25.42
C ALA A 435 16.62 21.13 -24.68
N LYS A 436 16.83 21.08 -23.36
CA LYS A 436 16.54 19.90 -22.56
C LYS A 436 15.04 19.61 -22.51
N LEU A 437 14.22 20.60 -22.17
CA LEU A 437 12.76 20.47 -22.08
C LEU A 437 12.16 20.04 -23.41
N LEU A 438 12.65 20.57 -24.54
CA LEU A 438 12.20 20.17 -25.88
C LEU A 438 12.56 18.69 -26.16
N ARG A 439 13.78 18.25 -25.84
CA ARG A 439 14.15 16.83 -26.00
C ARG A 439 13.32 15.91 -25.12
N ASP A 440 13.08 16.31 -23.86
CA ASP A 440 12.28 15.55 -22.90
C ASP A 440 10.80 15.50 -23.34
N ALA A 441 10.25 16.60 -23.87
CA ALA A 441 8.90 16.67 -24.43
C ALA A 441 8.72 15.80 -25.68
N LEU A 442 9.76 15.74 -26.53
CA LEU A 442 9.79 14.86 -27.71
C LEU A 442 10.13 13.40 -27.37
N GLY A 443 10.37 13.07 -26.11
CA GLY A 443 10.72 11.72 -25.68
C GLY A 443 12.09 11.23 -26.18
N LEU A 444 12.98 12.15 -26.60
CA LEU A 444 14.33 11.86 -27.13
C LEU A 444 15.35 11.56 -26.01
N GLY A 445 14.88 11.26 -24.80
CA GLY A 445 15.70 10.90 -23.66
C GLY A 445 16.48 9.60 -23.90
N ARG A 446 17.70 9.54 -23.37
CA ARG A 446 18.55 8.34 -23.44
C ARG A 446 18.00 7.28 -22.49
N ALA A 447 17.91 6.03 -22.95
CA ALA A 447 17.65 4.90 -22.06
C ALA A 447 18.72 4.85 -20.97
N LEU A 448 18.30 4.68 -19.71
CA LEU A 448 19.23 4.48 -18.60
C LEU A 448 20.03 3.19 -18.86
N ALA A 449 21.34 3.25 -18.59
CA ALA A 449 22.18 2.07 -18.68
C ALA A 449 21.78 1.11 -17.57
N THR A 450 21.57 -0.16 -17.93
CA THR A 450 21.31 -1.22 -16.95
C THR A 450 22.56 -1.44 -16.11
N ASP A 451 22.38 -1.54 -14.79
CA ASP A 451 23.47 -1.90 -13.89
C ASP A 451 23.89 -3.37 -14.07
N PRO A 452 25.16 -3.71 -13.71
CA PRO A 452 25.61 -5.11 -13.67
C PRO A 452 24.70 -5.99 -12.80
N ALA A 453 24.82 -7.31 -12.98
CA ALA A 453 24.04 -8.27 -12.21
C ALA A 453 24.34 -8.14 -10.70
N PRO A 454 23.30 -8.10 -9.84
CA PRO A 454 23.49 -8.13 -8.39
C PRO A 454 24.08 -9.48 -7.96
N ALA A 455 24.83 -9.48 -6.87
CA ALA A 455 25.40 -10.68 -6.27
C ALA A 455 25.11 -10.73 -4.77
N PHE A 456 24.93 -11.94 -4.22
CA PHE A 456 24.82 -12.14 -2.77
C PHE A 456 26.09 -11.68 -2.05
N THR A 457 25.94 -11.03 -0.90
CA THR A 457 27.07 -10.49 -0.13
C THR A 457 26.84 -10.69 1.37
N PRO A 458 27.53 -11.62 2.06
CA PRO A 458 28.57 -12.51 1.54
C PRO A 458 28.01 -13.54 0.54
N ALA A 459 28.90 -14.21 -0.20
CA ALA A 459 28.52 -15.33 -1.06
C ALA A 459 27.89 -16.44 -0.22
N LEU A 460 26.85 -17.08 -0.75
CA LEU A 460 26.17 -18.20 -0.10
C LEU A 460 27.02 -19.47 -0.21
N SER A 461 27.04 -20.29 0.85
CA SER A 461 27.62 -21.63 0.80
C SER A 461 26.81 -22.55 -0.12
N VAL A 462 27.45 -23.60 -0.65
CA VAL A 462 26.84 -24.57 -1.57
C VAL A 462 25.50 -25.12 -1.05
N ASP A 463 25.44 -25.56 0.21
CA ASP A 463 24.22 -26.11 0.80
C ASP A 463 23.09 -25.07 0.88
N VAL A 464 23.42 -23.82 1.23
CA VAL A 464 22.45 -22.72 1.33
C VAL A 464 21.94 -22.33 -0.05
N LYS A 465 22.81 -22.37 -1.08
CA LYS A 465 22.39 -22.12 -2.47
C LYS A 465 21.33 -23.13 -2.92
N ALA A 466 21.63 -24.43 -2.79
CA ALA A 466 20.73 -25.50 -3.20
C ALA A 466 19.41 -25.49 -2.41
N ALA A 467 19.49 -25.31 -1.08
CA ALA A 467 18.30 -25.23 -0.23
C ALA A 467 17.42 -24.02 -0.58
N THR A 468 18.01 -22.84 -0.79
CA THR A 468 17.26 -21.62 -1.15
C THR A 468 16.58 -21.79 -2.52
N ALA A 469 17.32 -22.29 -3.52
CA ALA A 469 16.79 -22.55 -4.85
C ALA A 469 15.63 -23.56 -4.81
N ALA A 470 15.79 -24.66 -4.07
CA ALA A 470 14.76 -25.68 -3.94
C ALA A 470 13.52 -25.15 -3.21
N GLN A 471 13.70 -24.35 -2.15
CA GLN A 471 12.59 -23.71 -1.44
C GLN A 471 11.77 -22.82 -2.36
N VAL A 472 12.44 -22.00 -3.18
CA VAL A 472 11.76 -21.08 -4.11
C VAL A 472 11.03 -21.85 -5.22
N LEU A 473 11.66 -22.87 -5.83
CA LEU A 473 11.01 -23.70 -6.85
C LEU A 473 9.77 -24.43 -6.31
N LYS A 474 9.84 -24.97 -5.09
CA LYS A 474 8.69 -25.59 -4.41
C LYS A 474 7.58 -24.59 -4.13
N ALA A 475 7.91 -23.42 -3.60
CA ALA A 475 6.94 -22.37 -3.31
C ALA A 475 6.22 -21.85 -4.58
N MET A 476 6.88 -21.92 -5.74
CA MET A 476 6.29 -21.57 -7.05
C MET A 476 5.48 -22.70 -7.68
N SER A 477 5.45 -23.90 -7.08
CA SER A 477 4.96 -25.13 -7.73
C SER A 477 5.63 -25.37 -9.09
N LEU A 478 6.95 -25.12 -9.17
CA LEU A 478 7.79 -25.28 -10.36
C LEU A 478 8.86 -26.34 -10.09
N THR A 479 8.42 -27.54 -9.74
CA THR A 479 9.27 -28.65 -9.28
C THR A 479 9.60 -29.65 -10.40
N GLN A 480 8.82 -29.68 -11.48
CA GLN A 480 8.92 -30.62 -12.61
C GLN A 480 8.66 -29.93 -13.96
N ASP A 481 8.87 -30.67 -15.06
CA ASP A 481 8.57 -30.27 -16.43
C ASP A 481 9.13 -28.89 -16.85
N HIS A 482 10.35 -28.57 -16.40
CA HIS A 482 10.98 -27.29 -16.70
C HIS A 482 11.21 -27.11 -18.19
N ALA A 483 10.72 -26.00 -18.74
CA ALA A 483 10.95 -25.61 -20.12
C ALA A 483 12.45 -25.46 -20.41
N ARG A 484 12.81 -25.50 -21.70
CA ARG A 484 14.17 -25.17 -22.14
C ARG A 484 14.54 -23.72 -21.78
N LEU A 485 13.58 -22.80 -21.83
CA LEU A 485 13.73 -21.43 -21.36
C LEU A 485 12.67 -21.12 -20.28
N VAL A 486 13.14 -20.71 -19.10
CA VAL A 486 12.29 -20.28 -17.99
C VAL A 486 12.55 -18.80 -17.69
N LEU A 487 11.53 -17.96 -17.81
CA LEU A 487 11.63 -16.53 -17.49
C LEU A 487 11.18 -16.27 -16.06
N LEU A 488 11.98 -15.49 -15.32
CA LEU A 488 11.64 -14.97 -13.99
C LEU A 488 11.38 -13.47 -14.13
N ILE A 489 10.11 -13.07 -14.21
CA ILE A 489 9.70 -11.73 -14.60
C ILE A 489 9.17 -10.98 -13.39
N GLY A 490 10.05 -10.21 -12.75
CA GLY A 490 9.64 -9.16 -11.82
C GLY A 490 8.89 -8.05 -12.57
N HIS A 491 8.27 -7.13 -11.84
CA HIS A 491 7.65 -5.96 -12.46
C HIS A 491 8.17 -4.64 -11.87
N GLY A 492 7.98 -3.59 -12.65
CA GLY A 492 8.28 -2.21 -12.29
C GLY A 492 7.38 -1.27 -13.09
N ALA A 493 7.70 0.02 -13.03
CA ALA A 493 6.98 1.05 -13.75
C ALA A 493 7.96 2.16 -14.14
N THR A 494 7.89 2.62 -15.39
CA THR A 494 8.60 3.83 -15.81
C THR A 494 7.64 5.00 -15.79
N LEU A 495 7.86 5.98 -14.91
CA LEU A 495 7.03 7.19 -14.83
C LEU A 495 7.92 8.43 -14.68
N HIS A 496 7.61 9.49 -15.40
CA HIS A 496 8.18 10.82 -15.15
C HIS A 496 7.19 11.70 -14.39
N ASN A 497 7.72 12.64 -13.58
CA ASN A 497 6.93 13.64 -12.84
C ASN A 497 5.82 13.03 -11.95
N ASN A 498 6.15 11.98 -11.19
CA ASN A 498 5.22 11.36 -10.25
C ASN A 498 5.87 11.22 -8.87
N PRO A 499 5.49 12.03 -7.87
CA PRO A 499 5.99 11.89 -6.51
C PRO A 499 5.78 10.49 -5.92
N HIS A 500 4.69 9.83 -6.28
CA HIS A 500 4.32 8.49 -5.78
C HIS A 500 4.88 7.37 -6.66
N HIS A 501 5.98 7.59 -7.39
CA HIS A 501 6.57 6.62 -8.33
C HIS A 501 6.75 5.21 -7.75
N SER A 502 7.23 5.11 -6.51
CA SER A 502 7.45 3.85 -5.81
C SER A 502 6.17 3.04 -5.58
N ALA A 503 5.00 3.69 -5.43
CA ALA A 503 3.72 3.02 -5.32
C ALA A 503 3.35 2.20 -6.58
N TYR A 504 3.94 2.52 -7.74
CA TYR A 504 3.73 1.79 -9.00
C TYR A 504 4.72 0.64 -9.21
N HIS A 505 5.71 0.51 -8.34
CA HIS A 505 6.58 -0.66 -8.31
C HIS A 505 5.90 -1.84 -7.59
N CYS A 506 6.69 -2.84 -7.21
CA CYS A 506 6.17 -4.03 -6.57
C CYS A 506 5.97 -3.81 -5.08
N GLY A 507 4.73 -3.96 -4.61
CA GLY A 507 4.42 -3.95 -3.17
C GLY A 507 5.13 -5.06 -2.41
N ALA A 508 5.29 -6.23 -3.03
CA ALA A 508 6.04 -7.35 -2.45
C ALA A 508 7.57 -7.15 -2.44
N CYS A 509 8.09 -6.11 -3.11
CA CYS A 509 9.50 -5.70 -3.06
C CYS A 509 9.69 -4.38 -2.31
N GLY A 510 8.75 -4.00 -1.45
CA GLY A 510 8.87 -2.79 -0.62
C GLY A 510 8.83 -1.49 -1.44
N GLY A 511 8.08 -1.46 -2.54
CA GLY A 511 8.00 -0.28 -3.40
C GLY A 511 9.18 -0.12 -4.35
N HIS A 512 9.93 -1.20 -4.62
CA HIS A 512 11.04 -1.25 -5.59
C HIS A 512 10.71 -2.15 -6.79
N PRO A 513 11.38 -1.99 -7.94
CA PRO A 513 11.26 -2.93 -9.04
C PRO A 513 11.74 -4.34 -8.65
N GLY A 514 11.09 -5.36 -9.20
CA GLY A 514 11.43 -6.77 -8.96
C GLY A 514 12.65 -7.30 -9.74
N ASP A 515 13.44 -6.43 -10.35
CA ASP A 515 14.58 -6.81 -11.20
C ASP A 515 15.72 -7.46 -10.42
N VAL A 516 16.04 -6.94 -9.23
CA VAL A 516 17.12 -7.47 -8.39
C VAL A 516 16.84 -8.91 -7.97
N SER A 517 15.66 -9.19 -7.43
CA SER A 517 15.29 -10.54 -6.98
C SER A 517 15.23 -11.52 -8.15
N ALA A 518 14.67 -11.11 -9.30
CA ALA A 518 14.65 -11.93 -10.51
C ALA A 518 16.07 -12.30 -10.98
N ARG A 519 16.99 -11.33 -11.03
CA ARG A 519 18.38 -11.54 -11.45
C ARG A 519 19.18 -12.40 -10.47
N LEU A 520 18.99 -12.19 -9.16
CA LEU A 520 19.61 -13.03 -8.13
C LEU A 520 19.14 -14.48 -8.24
N LEU A 521 17.83 -14.72 -8.40
CA LEU A 521 17.29 -16.08 -8.54
C LEU A 521 17.74 -16.75 -9.84
N ALA A 522 17.72 -16.04 -10.97
CA ALA A 522 18.21 -16.58 -12.24
C ALA A 522 19.70 -16.98 -12.15
N GLY A 523 20.52 -16.12 -11.54
CA GLY A 523 21.93 -16.44 -11.27
C GLY A 523 22.09 -17.66 -10.36
N LEU A 524 21.29 -17.74 -9.29
CA LEU A 524 21.30 -18.87 -8.35
C LEU A 524 20.93 -20.19 -9.03
N LEU A 525 19.87 -20.22 -9.85
CA LEU A 525 19.37 -21.43 -10.52
C LEU A 525 20.23 -21.88 -11.70
N ASN A 526 21.04 -20.99 -12.26
CA ASN A 526 22.01 -21.33 -13.31
C ASN A 526 23.41 -21.68 -12.75
N ASP A 527 23.64 -21.46 -11.46
CA ASP A 527 24.92 -21.78 -10.81
C ASP A 527 25.16 -23.31 -10.79
N PRO A 528 26.32 -23.80 -11.27
CA PRO A 528 26.59 -25.23 -11.33
C PRO A 528 26.54 -25.94 -9.98
N GLU A 529 27.00 -25.28 -8.91
CA GLU A 529 26.99 -25.87 -7.55
C GLU A 529 25.56 -25.99 -7.03
N THR A 530 24.71 -24.96 -7.24
CA THR A 530 23.28 -25.04 -6.93
C THR A 530 22.65 -26.23 -7.65
N ARG A 531 22.85 -26.36 -8.97
CA ARG A 531 22.25 -27.43 -9.79
C ARG A 531 22.68 -28.82 -9.34
N ALA A 532 23.94 -29.00 -8.98
CA ALA A 532 24.44 -30.27 -8.46
C ALA A 532 23.77 -30.66 -7.12
N GLY A 533 23.35 -29.69 -6.31
CA GLY A 533 22.67 -29.92 -5.03
C GLY A 533 21.15 -30.11 -5.11
N LEU A 534 20.49 -29.65 -6.18
CA LEU A 534 19.02 -29.73 -6.31
C LEU A 534 18.43 -31.16 -6.20
N PRO A 535 19.07 -32.22 -6.74
CA PRO A 535 18.55 -33.59 -6.62
C PRO A 535 18.38 -34.05 -5.16
N ALA A 536 19.25 -33.61 -4.24
CA ALA A 536 19.13 -33.92 -2.81
C ALA A 536 17.87 -33.33 -2.17
N HIS A 537 17.27 -32.31 -2.81
CA HIS A 537 16.01 -31.71 -2.40
C HIS A 537 14.80 -32.22 -3.20
N GLY A 538 14.98 -33.24 -4.04
CA GLY A 538 13.92 -33.86 -4.85
C GLY A 538 13.55 -33.06 -6.10
N ILE A 539 14.47 -32.24 -6.62
CA ILE A 539 14.25 -31.44 -7.83
C ILE A 539 15.27 -31.90 -8.88
N ASP A 540 14.77 -32.40 -10.00
CA ASP A 540 15.58 -32.70 -11.17
C ASP A 540 15.40 -31.58 -12.20
N LEU A 541 16.51 -30.98 -12.63
CA LEU A 541 16.50 -29.88 -13.58
C LEU A 541 17.19 -30.35 -14.87
N PRO A 542 16.51 -30.29 -16.03
CA PRO A 542 17.15 -30.58 -17.30
C PRO A 542 18.40 -29.74 -17.53
N ALA A 543 19.47 -30.37 -18.02
CA ALA A 543 20.76 -29.70 -18.24
C ALA A 543 20.66 -28.53 -19.24
N ASP A 544 19.73 -28.63 -20.19
CA ASP A 544 19.46 -27.63 -21.21
C ASP A 544 18.42 -26.57 -20.78
N THR A 545 17.96 -26.55 -19.53
CA THR A 545 17.10 -25.46 -19.04
C THR A 545 17.96 -24.23 -18.73
N LEU A 546 17.55 -23.06 -19.23
CA LEU A 546 18.10 -21.76 -18.87
C LEU A 546 17.07 -20.92 -18.11
N PHE A 547 17.42 -20.42 -16.94
CA PHE A 547 16.64 -19.40 -16.24
C PHE A 547 17.10 -18.01 -16.68
N LEU A 548 16.17 -17.13 -17.05
CA LEU A 548 16.47 -15.77 -17.49
C LEU A 548 15.62 -14.75 -16.74
N ALA A 549 16.27 -13.77 -16.14
CA ALA A 549 15.57 -12.70 -15.46
C ALA A 549 14.96 -11.70 -16.46
N GLY A 550 13.78 -11.17 -16.11
CA GLY A 550 13.13 -10.11 -16.84
C GLY A 550 12.45 -9.10 -15.92
N LEU A 551 12.16 -7.92 -16.49
CA LEU A 551 11.37 -6.88 -15.83
C LEU A 551 10.22 -6.44 -16.75
N HIS A 552 8.99 -6.68 -16.31
CA HIS A 552 7.78 -6.16 -16.93
C HIS A 552 7.52 -4.72 -16.45
N ASP A 553 7.65 -3.75 -17.35
CA ASP A 553 7.22 -2.38 -17.10
C ASP A 553 5.70 -2.29 -17.30
N THR A 554 4.97 -2.30 -16.19
CA THR A 554 3.50 -2.34 -16.15
C THR A 554 2.81 -1.10 -16.73
N VAL A 555 3.55 -0.01 -16.96
CA VAL A 555 3.01 1.21 -17.58
C VAL A 555 3.14 1.12 -19.10
N THR A 556 4.25 0.59 -19.60
CA THR A 556 4.54 0.53 -21.04
C THR A 556 4.23 -0.84 -21.68
N ASP A 557 4.00 -1.88 -20.88
CA ASP A 557 3.90 -3.30 -21.27
C ASP A 557 5.12 -3.76 -22.07
N ARG A 558 6.31 -3.26 -21.70
CA ARG A 558 7.58 -3.72 -22.25
C ARG A 558 8.25 -4.64 -21.25
N VAL A 559 8.76 -5.77 -21.73
CA VAL A 559 9.58 -6.67 -20.92
C VAL A 559 11.05 -6.50 -21.31
N THR A 560 11.88 -6.16 -20.33
CA THR A 560 13.34 -6.13 -20.49
C THR A 560 13.90 -7.46 -20.04
N LEU A 561 14.56 -8.21 -20.93
CA LEU A 561 15.26 -9.45 -20.59
C LEU A 561 16.72 -9.18 -20.29
N TYR A 562 17.20 -9.65 -19.15
CA TYR A 562 18.59 -9.54 -18.72
C TYR A 562 19.37 -10.78 -19.15
N THR A 563 20.22 -10.64 -20.17
CA THR A 563 21.03 -11.75 -20.71
C THR A 563 22.39 -11.90 -20.03
N ASP A 564 22.48 -11.49 -18.77
CA ASP A 564 23.67 -11.66 -17.96
C ASP A 564 23.93 -13.17 -17.79
N GLY A 565 25.05 -13.69 -18.29
CA GLY A 565 25.40 -15.11 -18.14
C GLY A 565 24.66 -16.09 -19.05
N ALA A 566 23.88 -15.63 -20.04
CA ALA A 566 23.26 -16.52 -21.02
C ALA A 566 24.31 -17.10 -21.99
N GLY A 567 24.36 -18.43 -22.12
CA GLY A 567 25.21 -19.12 -23.09
C GLY A 567 24.73 -18.93 -24.54
N ARG A 568 25.61 -19.22 -25.52
CA ARG A 568 25.26 -19.11 -26.96
C ARG A 568 24.18 -20.09 -27.40
N ASP A 569 24.01 -21.21 -26.69
CA ASP A 569 23.07 -22.29 -27.04
C ASP A 569 21.59 -21.93 -26.90
N HIS A 570 21.28 -20.79 -26.26
CA HIS A 570 19.93 -20.27 -26.06
C HIS A 570 19.62 -19.00 -26.87
N GLU A 571 20.50 -18.57 -27.76
CA GLU A 571 20.29 -17.31 -28.49
C GLU A 571 19.00 -17.34 -29.34
N ALA A 572 18.69 -18.48 -29.95
CA ALA A 572 17.45 -18.67 -30.70
C ALA A 572 16.21 -18.62 -29.79
N ASP A 573 16.25 -19.28 -28.63
CA ASP A 573 15.17 -19.29 -27.65
C ASP A 573 14.90 -17.87 -27.13
N ILE A 574 15.96 -17.12 -26.81
CA ILE A 574 15.86 -15.74 -26.32
C ILE A 574 15.31 -14.80 -27.39
N ARG A 575 15.70 -14.96 -28.66
CA ARG A 575 15.13 -14.16 -29.77
C ARG A 575 13.64 -14.46 -29.94
N ARG A 576 13.25 -15.74 -29.95
CA ARG A 576 11.84 -16.15 -30.05
C ARG A 576 11.02 -15.61 -28.88
N ALA A 577 11.56 -15.66 -27.66
CA ALA A 577 10.95 -15.09 -26.47
C ALA A 577 10.76 -13.57 -26.57
N ARG A 578 11.76 -12.82 -27.06
CA ARG A 578 11.62 -11.37 -27.29
C ARG A 578 10.50 -11.06 -28.28
N ASP A 579 10.41 -11.78 -29.38
CA ASP A 579 9.36 -11.58 -30.39
C ASP A 579 7.95 -11.85 -29.84
N TRP A 580 7.81 -12.87 -28.99
CA TRP A 580 6.56 -13.15 -28.27
C TRP A 580 6.20 -12.05 -27.28
N LEU A 581 7.16 -11.62 -26.45
CA LEU A 581 6.95 -10.57 -25.46
C LEU A 581 6.59 -9.23 -26.11
N ASP A 582 7.22 -8.88 -27.24
CA ASP A 582 6.94 -7.66 -27.97
C ASP A 582 5.55 -7.68 -28.63
N ARG A 583 5.12 -8.82 -29.17
CA ARG A 583 3.74 -9.03 -29.67
C ARG A 583 2.72 -8.92 -28.54
N THR A 584 2.98 -9.58 -27.43
CA THR A 584 2.15 -9.57 -26.22
C THR A 584 1.96 -8.14 -25.72
N GLY A 585 3.04 -7.37 -25.59
CA GLY A 585 2.97 -5.97 -25.16
C GLY A 585 2.13 -5.10 -26.11
N ARG A 586 2.17 -5.35 -27.43
CA ARG A 586 1.30 -4.62 -28.38
C ARG A 586 -0.18 -4.95 -28.15
N GLN A 587 -0.49 -6.22 -27.92
CA GLN A 587 -1.87 -6.66 -27.66
C GLN A 587 -2.41 -6.04 -26.36
N VAL A 588 -1.68 -6.12 -25.25
CA VAL A 588 -2.12 -5.55 -23.96
C VAL A 588 -2.30 -4.03 -24.04
N ARG A 589 -1.39 -3.32 -24.73
CA ARG A 589 -1.55 -1.87 -24.96
C ARG A 589 -2.81 -1.56 -25.76
N GLN A 590 -3.18 -2.39 -26.73
CA GLN A 590 -4.42 -2.23 -27.50
C GLN A 590 -5.66 -2.42 -26.62
N GLU A 591 -5.68 -3.47 -25.79
CA GLU A 591 -6.76 -3.74 -24.83
C GLU A 591 -6.92 -2.58 -23.83
N ARG A 592 -5.79 -2.08 -23.29
CA ARG A 592 -5.80 -1.00 -22.30
C ARG A 592 -6.17 0.35 -22.92
N ALA A 593 -5.71 0.66 -24.13
CA ALA A 593 -6.00 1.93 -24.79
C ALA A 593 -7.51 2.21 -24.92
N ALA A 594 -8.34 1.17 -25.14
CA ALA A 594 -9.80 1.30 -25.21
C ALA A 594 -10.44 1.83 -23.91
N ARG A 595 -9.77 1.66 -22.77
CA ARG A 595 -10.27 2.10 -21.44
C ARG A 595 -9.70 3.44 -21.01
N LEU A 596 -8.75 4.00 -21.77
CA LEU A 596 -7.98 5.18 -21.37
C LEU A 596 -8.36 6.38 -22.24
N PRO A 597 -9.15 7.34 -21.71
CA PRO A 597 -9.37 8.63 -22.35
C PRO A 597 -8.11 9.24 -22.98
N GLY A 598 -8.21 9.58 -24.26
CA GLY A 598 -7.16 10.23 -25.05
C GLY A 598 -5.93 9.37 -25.35
N ALA A 599 -5.95 8.06 -25.09
CA ALA A 599 -4.84 7.16 -25.39
C ALA A 599 -5.05 6.35 -26.68
N SER A 600 -3.93 5.98 -27.30
CA SER A 600 -3.87 4.94 -28.33
C SER A 600 -2.76 3.95 -27.96
N ALA A 601 -2.81 2.72 -28.49
CA ALA A 601 -1.79 1.72 -28.18
C ALA A 601 -0.36 2.21 -28.49
N ALA A 602 -0.20 3.06 -29.50
CA ALA A 602 1.08 3.67 -29.88
C ALA A 602 1.51 4.79 -28.91
N SER A 603 0.57 5.55 -28.34
CA SER A 603 0.88 6.71 -27.49
C SER A 603 1.19 6.34 -26.04
N LEU A 604 0.76 5.16 -25.55
CA LEU A 604 0.93 4.77 -24.14
C LEU A 604 2.39 4.78 -23.67
N SER A 605 3.32 4.25 -24.47
CA SER A 605 4.75 4.25 -24.13
C SER A 605 5.35 5.66 -24.05
N ALA A 606 4.89 6.58 -24.91
CA ALA A 606 5.34 7.97 -24.90
C ALA A 606 4.71 8.74 -23.73
N ARG A 607 3.44 8.46 -23.41
CA ARG A 607 2.70 9.06 -22.30
C ARG A 607 3.41 8.84 -20.96
N ALA A 608 3.94 7.63 -20.72
CA ALA A 608 4.72 7.29 -19.54
C ALA A 608 5.94 8.20 -19.31
N ARG A 609 6.52 8.71 -20.41
CA ARG A 609 7.73 9.55 -20.40
C ARG A 609 7.44 11.04 -20.54
N ASN A 610 6.20 11.43 -20.82
CA ASN A 610 5.82 12.82 -20.97
C ASN A 610 5.75 13.49 -19.59
N TRP A 611 6.67 14.43 -19.33
CA TRP A 611 6.72 15.18 -18.07
C TRP A 611 5.49 16.07 -17.83
N ALA A 612 4.81 16.49 -18.90
CA ALA A 612 3.55 17.25 -18.85
C ALA A 612 2.32 16.33 -18.71
N GLY A 613 2.51 15.01 -18.73
CA GLY A 613 1.44 14.05 -18.50
C GLY A 613 0.95 14.16 -17.07
N ILE A 614 -0.31 14.53 -16.88
CA ILE A 614 -0.95 14.56 -15.55
C ILE A 614 -1.23 13.13 -15.07
N ARG A 615 -1.48 12.22 -16.02
CA ARG A 615 -1.87 10.82 -15.76
C ARG A 615 -1.06 9.80 -16.58
N PRO A 616 0.29 9.79 -16.53
CA PRO A 616 1.11 8.74 -17.16
C PRO A 616 0.82 7.33 -16.62
N GLU A 617 0.19 7.24 -15.45
CA GLU A 617 0.22 6.06 -14.60
C GLU A 617 -1.01 5.14 -14.61
N TRP A 618 -1.97 5.37 -15.51
CA TRP A 618 -3.24 4.64 -15.50
C TRP A 618 -3.03 3.13 -15.70
N GLY A 619 -3.19 2.41 -14.60
CA GLY A 619 -2.88 0.99 -14.45
C GLY A 619 -2.72 0.56 -12.99
N LEU A 620 -2.45 1.47 -12.04
CA LEU A 620 -2.22 1.11 -10.62
C LEU A 620 -3.44 0.50 -9.92
N ALA A 621 -4.64 0.96 -10.27
CA ALA A 621 -5.90 0.61 -9.63
C ALA A 621 -6.65 -0.53 -10.32
N GLY A 622 -7.61 -1.13 -9.59
CA GLY A 622 -8.62 -2.04 -10.16
C GLY A 622 -8.66 -3.45 -9.57
N CYS A 623 -7.76 -3.76 -8.63
CA CYS A 623 -7.74 -5.05 -7.94
C CYS A 623 -9.04 -5.30 -7.15
N ALA A 624 -9.52 -6.54 -7.18
CA ALA A 624 -10.74 -6.98 -6.52
C ALA A 624 -10.70 -8.45 -6.06
N ALA A 625 -9.78 -9.26 -6.60
CA ALA A 625 -9.61 -10.64 -6.19
C ALA A 625 -8.14 -11.04 -6.00
N PHE A 626 -7.93 -12.11 -5.23
CA PHE A 626 -6.68 -12.85 -5.12
C PHE A 626 -7.00 -14.34 -5.31
N VAL A 627 -6.31 -15.01 -6.23
CA VAL A 627 -6.50 -16.43 -6.51
C VAL A 627 -5.19 -17.17 -6.27
N ALA A 628 -5.18 -18.10 -5.32
CA ALA A 628 -4.11 -19.08 -5.09
C ALA A 628 -4.59 -20.45 -5.53
N ALA A 629 -4.24 -20.84 -6.75
CA ALA A 629 -4.65 -22.10 -7.36
C ALA A 629 -3.71 -22.47 -8.52
N PRO A 630 -3.78 -23.68 -9.08
CA PRO A 630 -3.06 -24.03 -10.29
C PRO A 630 -3.44 -23.10 -11.44
N ARG A 631 -2.51 -22.81 -12.36
CA ARG A 631 -2.74 -21.88 -13.50
C ARG A 631 -3.98 -22.26 -14.32
N ALA A 632 -4.25 -23.55 -14.46
CA ALA A 632 -5.40 -24.08 -15.21
C ALA A 632 -6.75 -23.51 -14.77
N VAL A 633 -6.90 -23.19 -13.48
CA VAL A 633 -8.15 -22.62 -12.91
C VAL A 633 -8.51 -21.27 -13.52
N THR A 634 -7.51 -20.47 -13.83
CA THR A 634 -7.70 -19.09 -14.32
C THR A 634 -7.39 -18.96 -15.81
N ALA A 635 -7.05 -20.06 -16.50
CA ALA A 635 -6.55 -20.02 -17.88
C ALA A 635 -7.62 -19.65 -18.90
N SER A 636 -8.86 -20.10 -18.68
CA SER A 636 -9.98 -19.94 -19.60
C SER A 636 -10.78 -18.64 -19.40
N GLY A 637 -10.53 -17.90 -18.32
CA GLY A 637 -11.31 -16.72 -17.94
C GLY A 637 -10.58 -15.39 -18.12
N ASP A 638 -11.28 -14.36 -18.61
CA ASP A 638 -10.80 -12.97 -18.58
C ASP A 638 -11.13 -12.34 -17.22
N LEU A 639 -10.11 -12.21 -16.35
CA LEU A 639 -10.23 -11.58 -15.04
C LEU A 639 -10.05 -10.04 -15.08
N LYS A 640 -10.01 -9.47 -16.30
CA LYS A 640 -10.04 -8.04 -16.62
C LYS A 640 -8.91 -7.21 -16.02
N GLY A 641 -7.81 -7.81 -15.59
CA GLY A 641 -6.71 -7.15 -14.87
C GLY A 641 -7.05 -6.82 -13.41
N ARG A 642 -7.93 -7.60 -12.77
CA ARG A 642 -8.46 -7.32 -11.43
C ARG A 642 -8.09 -8.35 -10.36
N ALA A 643 -7.39 -9.42 -10.74
CA ALA A 643 -7.04 -10.51 -9.84
C ALA A 643 -5.53 -10.62 -9.65
N PHE A 644 -5.08 -10.68 -8.40
CA PHE A 644 -3.73 -11.15 -8.08
C PHE A 644 -3.71 -12.66 -8.30
N LEU A 645 -2.76 -13.15 -9.09
CA LEU A 645 -2.74 -14.55 -9.51
C LEU A 645 -1.50 -15.26 -9.00
N HIS A 646 -1.64 -16.07 -7.96
CA HIS A 646 -0.58 -16.89 -7.38
C HIS A 646 -0.75 -18.34 -7.82
N SER A 647 0.25 -18.90 -8.50
CA SER A 647 0.29 -20.31 -8.84
C SER A 647 0.56 -21.12 -7.58
N TYR A 648 -0.27 -22.13 -7.33
CA TYR A 648 -0.17 -22.97 -6.13
C TYR A 648 -0.85 -24.33 -6.37
N ASP A 649 -0.09 -25.42 -6.24
CA ASP A 649 -0.63 -26.78 -6.15
C ASP A 649 -0.44 -27.33 -4.74
N TRP A 650 -1.54 -27.42 -3.99
CA TRP A 650 -1.54 -27.88 -2.61
C TRP A 650 -1.13 -29.35 -2.46
N ARG A 651 -1.22 -30.17 -3.53
CA ARG A 651 -0.85 -31.59 -3.47
C ARG A 651 0.66 -31.78 -3.36
N GLU A 652 1.43 -30.80 -3.82
CA GLU A 652 2.89 -30.76 -3.70
C GLU A 652 3.35 -30.03 -2.41
N ASP A 653 2.42 -29.38 -1.70
CA ASP A 653 2.71 -28.59 -0.51
C ASP A 653 2.73 -29.45 0.75
N ARG A 654 3.90 -30.00 1.06
CA ARG A 654 4.11 -30.77 2.28
C ARG A 654 3.84 -29.91 3.52
N ASP A 655 3.01 -30.43 4.42
CA ASP A 655 2.61 -29.80 5.67
C ASP A 655 1.94 -28.41 5.50
N PHE A 656 1.48 -28.10 4.29
CA PHE A 656 0.82 -26.82 3.94
C PHE A 656 1.65 -25.56 4.27
N ALA A 657 2.98 -25.67 4.23
CA ALA A 657 3.89 -24.57 4.55
C ALA A 657 3.82 -23.43 3.51
N THR A 658 3.57 -23.76 2.25
CA THR A 658 3.40 -22.77 1.17
C THR A 658 2.04 -22.10 1.28
N LEU A 659 0.97 -22.83 1.61
CA LEU A 659 -0.34 -22.26 1.93
C LEU A 659 -0.24 -21.25 3.07
N GLU A 660 0.43 -21.62 4.15
CA GLU A 660 0.67 -20.72 5.28
C GLU A 660 1.38 -19.45 4.83
N LEU A 661 2.49 -19.59 4.09
CA LEU A 661 3.22 -18.45 3.53
C LEU A 661 2.32 -17.56 2.66
N ILE A 662 1.50 -18.15 1.79
CA ILE A 662 0.57 -17.44 0.89
C ILE A 662 -0.42 -16.59 1.71
N LEU A 663 -1.04 -17.17 2.73
CA LEU A 663 -2.04 -16.50 3.56
C LEU A 663 -1.43 -15.42 4.46
N THR A 664 -0.22 -15.63 4.98
CA THR A 664 0.40 -14.69 5.94
C THR A 664 1.21 -13.58 5.28
N ALA A 665 1.58 -13.70 3.99
CA ALA A 665 2.38 -12.69 3.30
C ALA A 665 1.74 -12.18 2.00
N PRO A 666 1.69 -12.92 0.86
CA PRO A 666 1.05 -12.44 -0.36
C PRO A 666 -0.39 -11.93 -0.20
N VAL A 667 -1.25 -12.63 0.56
CA VAL A 667 -2.63 -12.19 0.81
C VAL A 667 -2.67 -10.90 1.64
N VAL A 668 -1.81 -10.77 2.65
CA VAL A 668 -1.73 -9.54 3.48
C VAL A 668 -1.21 -8.35 2.65
N VAL A 669 -0.21 -8.56 1.80
CA VAL A 669 0.27 -7.50 0.89
C VAL A 669 -0.82 -7.11 -0.11
N ALA A 670 -1.54 -8.08 -0.69
CA ALA A 670 -2.65 -7.82 -1.60
C ALA A 670 -3.81 -7.08 -0.90
N SER A 671 -4.09 -7.41 0.36
CA SER A 671 -5.12 -6.71 1.15
C SER A 671 -4.72 -5.27 1.46
N TRP A 672 -3.45 -5.01 1.78
CA TRP A 672 -2.95 -3.65 1.97
C TRP A 672 -3.08 -2.81 0.70
N ILE A 673 -2.70 -3.37 -0.45
CA ILE A 673 -2.86 -2.72 -1.75
C ILE A 673 -4.35 -2.42 -2.03
N GLY A 674 -5.22 -3.44 -1.92
CA GLY A 674 -6.64 -3.30 -2.19
C GLY A 674 -7.33 -2.29 -1.26
N LEU A 675 -7.05 -2.35 0.04
CA LEU A 675 -7.68 -1.47 1.02
C LEU A 675 -7.14 -0.03 0.97
N GLN A 676 -5.88 0.19 0.56
CA GLN A 676 -5.38 1.54 0.27
C GLN A 676 -6.16 2.17 -0.88
N TYR A 677 -6.43 1.40 -1.94
CA TYR A 677 -7.15 1.89 -3.10
C TYR A 677 -8.61 2.15 -2.75
N TYR A 678 -9.20 1.24 -1.97
CA TYR A 678 -10.53 1.39 -1.37
C TYR A 678 -10.64 2.68 -0.58
N GLY A 679 -9.78 2.89 0.43
CA GLY A 679 -9.79 4.07 1.28
C GLY A 679 -9.58 5.36 0.50
N SER A 680 -8.67 5.35 -0.48
CA SER A 680 -8.43 6.51 -1.37
C SER A 680 -9.63 6.82 -2.27
N ALA A 681 -10.54 5.87 -2.50
CA ALA A 681 -11.75 6.04 -3.30
C ALA A 681 -12.96 6.48 -2.45
N VAL A 682 -13.19 5.87 -1.27
CA VAL A 682 -14.37 6.17 -0.43
C VAL A 682 -14.17 7.33 0.54
N ALA A 683 -12.93 7.57 0.98
CA ALA A 683 -12.57 8.64 1.90
C ALA A 683 -11.31 9.39 1.42
N PRO A 684 -11.32 9.98 0.20
CA PRO A 684 -10.16 10.63 -0.41
C PRO A 684 -9.61 11.80 0.42
N THR A 685 -10.45 12.45 1.23
CA THR A 685 -10.03 13.57 2.09
C THR A 685 -9.09 13.14 3.20
N LEU A 686 -9.23 11.92 3.72
CA LEU A 686 -8.41 11.38 4.81
C LEU A 686 -7.31 10.43 4.29
N PHE A 687 -7.65 9.51 3.39
CA PHE A 687 -6.73 8.47 2.92
C PHE A 687 -6.20 8.69 1.50
N GLY A 688 -6.60 9.78 0.84
CA GLY A 688 -6.14 10.14 -0.50
C GLY A 688 -4.96 11.12 -0.49
N GLY A 689 -4.23 11.10 -1.59
CA GLY A 689 -3.12 12.00 -1.91
C GLY A 689 -3.55 13.42 -2.30
N GLY A 690 -4.83 13.63 -2.60
CA GLY A 690 -5.35 14.90 -3.13
C GLY A 690 -5.30 14.97 -4.65
N ASP A 691 -5.46 16.18 -5.20
CA ASP A 691 -5.32 16.45 -6.63
C ASP A 691 -3.85 16.62 -7.02
N LYS A 692 -3.35 15.66 -7.80
CA LYS A 692 -1.97 15.63 -8.31
C LYS A 692 -1.52 16.92 -9.01
N LEU A 693 -2.44 17.68 -9.60
CA LEU A 693 -2.14 18.92 -10.32
C LEU A 693 -1.50 20.00 -9.46
N ILE A 694 -1.76 19.96 -8.15
CA ILE A 694 -1.30 20.98 -7.19
C ILE A 694 -0.41 20.39 -6.10
N HIS A 695 0.13 19.19 -6.30
CA HIS A 695 1.01 18.55 -5.33
C HIS A 695 2.36 19.25 -5.21
N ASN A 696 2.77 19.54 -3.98
CA ASN A 696 4.13 19.88 -3.63
C ASN A 696 4.73 18.81 -2.71
N VAL A 697 5.85 18.22 -3.12
CA VAL A 697 6.55 17.20 -2.36
C VAL A 697 7.14 17.81 -1.10
N THR A 698 6.76 17.29 0.06
CA THR A 698 7.18 17.82 1.37
C THR A 698 7.99 16.77 2.14
N ALA A 699 9.18 17.15 2.61
CA ALA A 699 10.09 16.34 3.43
C ALA A 699 10.55 15.00 2.80
N GLY A 700 10.22 14.74 1.53
CA GLY A 700 10.40 13.43 0.90
C GLY A 700 9.44 12.35 1.42
N ILE A 701 8.42 12.73 2.19
CA ILE A 701 7.51 11.81 2.89
C ILE A 701 6.16 11.71 2.18
N GLY A 702 5.61 12.85 1.75
CA GLY A 702 4.30 12.94 1.14
C GLY A 702 4.14 14.23 0.36
N VAL A 703 2.90 14.63 0.13
CA VAL A 703 2.54 15.81 -0.65
C VAL A 703 1.61 16.73 0.12
N VAL A 704 1.68 18.03 -0.16
CA VAL A 704 0.66 19.01 0.22
C VAL A 704 0.00 19.55 -1.04
N GLU A 705 -1.23 20.04 -0.92
CA GLU A 705 -1.96 20.68 -2.02
C GLU A 705 -1.74 22.20 -1.97
N GLY A 706 -1.13 22.78 -2.99
CA GLY A 706 -0.83 24.21 -3.04
C GLY A 706 0.33 24.61 -2.11
N ASN A 707 0.22 25.73 -1.42
CA ASN A 707 1.31 26.36 -0.66
C ASN A 707 1.46 25.87 0.80
N GLY A 708 0.72 24.84 1.21
CA GLY A 708 0.79 24.28 2.56
C GLY A 708 -0.43 23.43 2.89
N GLY A 709 -0.62 23.14 4.17
CA GLY A 709 -1.79 22.39 4.66
C GLY A 709 -1.42 21.01 5.20
N MET A 710 -2.37 20.08 5.09
CA MET A 710 -2.23 18.75 5.66
C MET A 710 -1.29 17.93 4.78
N LEU A 711 -0.31 17.25 5.38
CA LEU A 711 0.49 16.28 4.64
C LEU A 711 -0.41 15.12 4.23
N ARG A 712 -0.40 14.79 2.94
CA ARG A 712 -1.12 13.66 2.36
C ARG A 712 -0.14 12.60 1.88
N THR A 713 -0.45 11.35 2.19
CA THR A 713 0.42 10.19 2.01
C THR A 713 -0.24 9.09 1.16
N GLY A 714 -1.55 9.22 0.92
CA GLY A 714 -2.34 8.30 0.11
C GLY A 714 -2.12 8.43 -1.40
N LEU A 715 -2.95 7.73 -2.18
CA LEU A 715 -2.88 7.78 -3.63
C LEU A 715 -3.58 9.03 -4.19
N PRO A 716 -2.99 9.70 -5.20
CA PRO A 716 -3.62 10.84 -5.84
C PRO A 716 -4.97 10.46 -6.45
N TRP A 717 -5.90 11.41 -6.50
CA TRP A 717 -7.25 11.19 -7.06
C TRP A 717 -7.20 10.60 -8.48
N GLN A 718 -6.24 11.03 -9.28
CA GLN A 718 -6.00 10.56 -10.65
C GLN A 718 -5.59 9.08 -10.75
N ALA A 719 -5.16 8.44 -9.66
CA ALA A 719 -4.85 7.01 -9.62
C ALA A 719 -6.11 6.15 -9.49
N VAL A 720 -7.19 6.68 -8.89
CA VAL A 720 -8.43 5.94 -8.61
C VAL A 720 -9.63 6.44 -9.41
N HIS A 721 -9.56 7.63 -10.01
CA HIS A 721 -10.67 8.31 -10.70
C HIS A 721 -10.26 8.89 -12.06
N ASP A 722 -11.15 8.79 -13.06
CA ASP A 722 -10.88 9.27 -14.42
C ASP A 722 -11.35 10.70 -14.71
N GLY A 723 -12.00 11.34 -13.75
CA GLY A 723 -12.61 12.67 -13.88
C GLY A 723 -14.12 12.60 -14.01
N GLU A 724 -14.67 11.46 -14.44
CA GLU A 724 -16.12 11.22 -14.54
C GLU A 724 -16.56 10.10 -13.59
N ARG A 725 -15.76 9.05 -13.44
CA ARG A 725 -16.05 7.88 -12.61
C ARG A 725 -14.80 7.31 -11.96
N LEU A 726 -15.03 6.49 -10.93
CA LEU A 726 -14.00 5.67 -10.34
C LEU A 726 -13.51 4.61 -11.34
N VAL A 727 -12.19 4.55 -11.54
CA VAL A 727 -11.50 3.47 -12.25
C VAL A 727 -11.25 2.31 -11.29
N HIS A 728 -11.00 2.61 -10.01
CA HIS A 728 -11.00 1.62 -8.95
C HIS A 728 -12.42 1.43 -8.40
N ALA A 729 -13.04 0.28 -8.66
CA ALA A 729 -14.24 -0.09 -7.91
C ALA A 729 -13.83 -0.40 -6.44
N PRO A 730 -14.37 0.33 -5.45
CA PRO A 730 -14.01 0.12 -4.05
C PRO A 730 -14.68 -1.16 -3.54
N LEU A 731 -13.99 -2.28 -3.72
CA LEU A 731 -14.41 -3.60 -3.28
C LEU A 731 -13.39 -4.13 -2.26
N ARG A 732 -13.88 -4.73 -1.17
CA ARG A 732 -13.03 -5.54 -0.29
C ARG A 732 -12.63 -6.83 -1.03
N LEU A 733 -11.36 -7.22 -0.88
CA LEU A 733 -10.76 -8.26 -1.71
C LEU A 733 -11.43 -9.62 -1.49
N SER A 734 -11.77 -10.31 -2.59
CA SER A 734 -12.17 -11.73 -2.54
C SER A 734 -10.94 -12.62 -2.69
N VAL A 735 -10.65 -13.46 -1.70
CA VAL A 735 -9.52 -14.38 -1.66
C VAL A 735 -10.03 -15.79 -1.94
N LEU A 736 -9.54 -16.43 -2.99
CA LEU A 736 -9.96 -17.75 -3.46
C LEU A 736 -8.76 -18.68 -3.40
N VAL A 737 -8.87 -19.77 -2.64
CA VAL A 737 -7.75 -20.68 -2.39
C VAL A 737 -8.16 -22.11 -2.74
N GLU A 738 -7.41 -22.75 -3.63
CA GLU A 738 -7.54 -24.19 -3.88
C GLU A 738 -6.66 -24.97 -2.89
N ALA A 739 -7.26 -25.39 -1.78
CA ALA A 739 -6.66 -26.26 -0.77
C ALA A 739 -7.77 -26.90 0.08
N PRO A 740 -7.49 -27.99 0.81
CA PRO A 740 -8.45 -28.56 1.75
C PRO A 740 -8.90 -27.53 2.79
N GLN A 741 -10.20 -27.44 3.01
CA GLN A 741 -10.83 -26.51 3.95
C GLN A 741 -10.21 -26.56 5.36
N HIS A 742 -9.85 -27.75 5.86
CA HIS A 742 -9.21 -27.93 7.16
C HIS A 742 -7.82 -27.29 7.23
N ALA A 743 -7.00 -27.42 6.17
CA ALA A 743 -5.66 -26.86 6.12
C ALA A 743 -5.70 -25.32 6.16
N ILE A 744 -6.64 -24.71 5.42
CA ILE A 744 -6.87 -23.27 5.46
C ILE A 744 -7.29 -22.84 6.88
N ALA A 745 -8.24 -23.55 7.50
CA ALA A 745 -8.71 -23.24 8.85
C ALA A 745 -7.60 -23.36 9.91
N GLU A 746 -6.72 -24.36 9.79
CA GLU A 746 -5.57 -24.53 10.68
C GLU A 746 -4.55 -23.38 10.56
N VAL A 747 -4.31 -22.86 9.35
CA VAL A 747 -3.50 -21.65 9.18
C VAL A 747 -4.17 -20.45 9.87
N LEU A 748 -5.47 -20.24 9.66
CA LEU A 748 -6.20 -19.13 10.32
C LEU A 748 -6.19 -19.26 11.85
N ALA A 749 -6.26 -20.48 12.39
CA ALA A 749 -6.18 -20.72 13.83
C ALA A 749 -4.81 -20.37 14.42
N ARG A 750 -3.73 -20.51 13.63
CA ARG A 750 -2.36 -20.15 14.05
C ARG A 750 -2.06 -18.65 13.93
N HIS A 751 -2.79 -17.93 13.09
CA HIS A 751 -2.54 -16.53 12.75
C HIS A 751 -3.77 -15.65 13.00
N GLU A 752 -3.99 -15.27 14.26
CA GLU A 752 -5.17 -14.50 14.69
C GLU A 752 -5.35 -13.19 13.90
N GLN A 753 -4.26 -12.46 13.63
CA GLN A 753 -4.32 -11.21 12.86
C GLN A 753 -4.80 -11.42 11.41
N VAL A 754 -4.42 -12.54 10.79
CA VAL A 754 -4.88 -12.89 9.44
C VAL A 754 -6.33 -13.33 9.48
N ARG A 755 -6.71 -14.14 10.47
CA ARG A 755 -8.10 -14.54 10.71
C ARG A 755 -9.01 -13.34 10.92
N ALA A 756 -8.59 -12.33 11.68
CA ALA A 756 -9.36 -11.12 11.94
C ALA A 756 -9.74 -10.38 10.64
N LEU A 757 -8.89 -10.40 9.61
CA LEU A 757 -9.20 -9.81 8.31
C LEU A 757 -10.42 -10.48 7.65
N PHE A 758 -10.59 -11.79 7.81
CA PHE A 758 -11.73 -12.53 7.28
C PHE A 758 -12.94 -12.48 8.21
N ASP A 759 -12.74 -12.70 9.51
CA ASP A 759 -13.81 -12.74 10.51
C ASP A 759 -14.52 -11.38 10.64
N ASN A 760 -13.79 -10.28 10.49
CA ASN A 760 -14.37 -8.93 10.53
C ASN A 760 -14.74 -8.39 9.13
N GLY A 761 -14.63 -9.23 8.09
CA GLY A 761 -15.08 -8.91 6.75
C GLY A 761 -14.24 -7.86 6.03
N TRP A 762 -12.98 -7.63 6.40
CA TRP A 762 -12.04 -6.82 5.62
C TRP A 762 -11.65 -7.50 4.29
N LEU A 763 -11.74 -8.83 4.27
CA LEU A 763 -11.57 -9.70 3.11
C LEU A 763 -12.67 -10.77 3.12
N THR A 764 -13.04 -11.28 1.95
CA THR A 764 -13.89 -12.48 1.83
C THR A 764 -13.02 -13.68 1.47
N LEU A 765 -13.20 -14.84 2.10
CA LEU A 765 -12.45 -16.05 1.81
C LEU A 765 -13.35 -17.16 1.23
N PHE A 766 -12.86 -17.76 0.16
CA PHE A 766 -13.49 -18.86 -0.56
C PHE A 766 -12.53 -20.04 -0.70
N ALA A 767 -13.06 -21.24 -0.49
CA ALA A 767 -12.38 -22.48 -0.87
C ALA A 767 -12.74 -22.84 -2.31
N LEU A 768 -11.74 -23.30 -3.06
CA LEU A 768 -11.90 -23.85 -4.40
C LEU A 768 -11.67 -25.36 -4.39
N GLU A 769 -12.47 -26.07 -5.20
CA GLU A 769 -12.21 -27.46 -5.56
C GLU A 769 -12.31 -27.63 -7.07
N ARG A 770 -11.22 -28.10 -7.71
CA ARG A 770 -11.13 -28.23 -9.17
C ARG A 770 -11.48 -26.91 -9.87
N GLY A 771 -11.00 -25.80 -9.30
CA GLY A 771 -11.24 -24.46 -9.79
C GLY A 771 -12.66 -23.91 -9.64
N ARG A 772 -13.56 -24.57 -8.91
CA ARG A 772 -14.91 -24.07 -8.61
C ARG A 772 -15.02 -23.64 -7.16
N ILE A 773 -15.77 -22.58 -6.90
CA ILE A 773 -16.06 -22.15 -5.53
C ILE A 773 -16.97 -23.21 -4.88
N THR A 774 -16.57 -23.74 -3.73
CA THR A 774 -17.34 -24.78 -3.00
C THR A 774 -17.77 -24.37 -1.61
N ALA A 775 -17.04 -23.45 -0.97
CA ALA A 775 -17.40 -22.95 0.35
C ALA A 775 -16.98 -21.50 0.55
N ARG A 776 -17.71 -20.80 1.42
CA ARG A 776 -17.38 -19.44 1.90
C ARG A 776 -17.05 -19.51 3.39
N TRP A 777 -16.02 -18.77 3.83
CA TRP A 777 -15.70 -18.64 5.24
C TRP A 777 -16.62 -17.61 5.92
N HIS A 778 -17.19 -17.97 7.06
CA HIS A 778 -18.01 -17.11 7.91
C HIS A 778 -17.48 -17.06 9.33
N ARG A 779 -17.52 -15.87 9.93
CA ARG A 779 -17.17 -15.66 11.33
C ARG A 779 -17.95 -16.60 12.25
N GLY A 780 -17.25 -17.30 13.11
CA GLY A 780 -17.82 -18.13 14.18
C GLY A 780 -18.41 -19.47 13.73
N THR A 781 -18.94 -19.57 12.51
CA THR A 781 -19.50 -20.81 11.96
C THR A 781 -18.53 -21.59 11.08
N GLY A 782 -17.45 -20.96 10.61
CA GLY A 782 -16.45 -21.61 9.74
C GLY A 782 -16.92 -21.67 8.29
N TRP A 783 -16.73 -22.82 7.63
CA TRP A 783 -17.09 -23.00 6.23
C TRP A 783 -18.59 -23.23 6.03
N ASP A 784 -19.20 -22.43 5.14
CA ASP A 784 -20.55 -22.63 4.64
C ASP A 784 -20.51 -23.16 3.19
N GLU A 785 -20.99 -24.38 3.01
CA GLU A 785 -21.14 -25.06 1.71
C GLU A 785 -22.52 -24.80 1.08
N ALA A 786 -23.51 -24.36 1.86
CA ALA A 786 -24.89 -24.15 1.44
C ALA A 786 -25.15 -22.75 0.88
N GLY A 787 -24.30 -21.76 1.22
CA GLY A 787 -24.44 -20.35 0.82
C GLY A 787 -24.09 -20.02 -0.63
N LEU A 788 -23.62 -20.98 -1.43
CA LEU A 788 -23.50 -20.84 -2.88
C LEU A 788 -24.83 -21.28 -3.48
N ALA A 789 -25.79 -20.35 -3.58
CA ALA A 789 -27.02 -20.61 -4.32
C ALA A 789 -26.63 -21.09 -5.74
N ARG A 790 -26.66 -22.41 -5.94
CA ARG A 790 -26.59 -23.05 -7.25
C ARG A 790 -27.83 -22.59 -8.00
N ALA A 791 -27.70 -21.48 -8.74
CA ALA A 791 -28.64 -21.12 -9.77
C ALA A 791 -28.51 -22.20 -10.86
N ALA A 792 -29.32 -23.24 -10.73
CA ALA A 792 -29.67 -24.14 -11.81
C ALA A 792 -30.77 -23.51 -12.66
#